data_AF-A0A1Y1XC91-F1
#
_entry.id   AF-A0A1Y1XC91-F1
#
_cell.length_a   1.000
_cell.length_b   1.000
_cell.length_c   1.000
_cell.angle_alpha   90.00
_cell.angle_beta   90.00
_cell.angle_gamma   90.00
#
_symmetry.space_group_name_H-M   'P 1'
#
loop_
_entity.id
_entity.type
_entity.pdbx_description
1 polymer ?
#
loop_
_entity_poly.entity_id
_entity_poly.type
_entity_poly.pdbx_seq_one_letter_code
_entity_poly.pdbx_strand_id
1 'polypeptide(L)'
;MKKHFLIVFLYLTLIKTIYCLYIPESSNLVNIYNVNTNLCLTYKDLENSLRLSNCDNNNSKQQWIVPESGSGYYISNYDKNICLYIKSNGIVVADICSKNKSKIADLLDSKDGQAISLKNDKTKCLGIFEKDKFMVNDKDIRKTDQIRVNMNSCNDYYKDQHWELRNISLNNEINTVKNINYIKKIQKNTIKDNQTNVTINKINNFSETKIFNKRALNINYTPDEMVESDSAISNPYVGWFHGAITVDLSDYPELDCNYIDKFYNVMNYKNGLQYLGVRLAEYKDREITNEGLAALDNLLNEYRKRKDSVDPNTQIILRFYYNGDENCKSDINYNVKLVSNSQSNNKRNVDHDDDNNYKFKQHDNDEDQEKNEFGTEKIETEEIEFYNDGNELKILQINNANEIEKEEQVLTMEEENKFENNEKYLNKKYLNKINKLKFTDNELKDYTKHLIFCNSDFNKKYFSENNNNNNNNNHINKRDDKIEDKISQKNATKSDFDKFKIHAAKVLNRNKYYNVCVEWSKEDKNVCVRRKKINKYCIYKYNAESDNLTCEKYVTEEVEPRNLDMIIKHIKKLSTVVNKYKDLIYIYQGAFIGKWGEMNNSTFTNDLDSLNKIVNTIEEYFDPSIYISVRTPRYYRGIMNKSKSNKNYQSLKNRLSLFNDGLFYNNNDYGTYGNSDINENNGFVKATRKQEVTFQNELCLTVPNGGEGVYNGMNDDNKRIAKEKIPELLQNPINYNNFYVSNDHARNIHLSYLDDDYHEDLFELWKETSSKYIYDNNWNVNGLAYIGNHLGYRYVLRKSSLNNSNNILTITVENVGYSPAYKKFITTLILVSSSNNQKIEINIDTDNRKWPLNNQRINLTVNLNNVSSKLTKGKYNVFFKMFDNHVNNGIRFGIYNDYYYNCYERSGFCGYKIGILTVK
;
A
#
# COMPACT_ATOMS: atom_id res chain seq x y z
N MET A 1 -34.49 34.56 -17.77
CA MET A 1 -33.56 33.95 -16.80
C MET A 1 -32.61 32.98 -17.50
N LYS A 2 -31.54 33.52 -18.09
CA LYS A 2 -30.41 32.78 -18.68
C LYS A 2 -29.17 33.29 -17.93
N LYS A 3 -28.71 32.60 -16.88
CA LYS A 3 -27.38 32.84 -16.26
C LYS A 3 -26.94 31.85 -15.16
N HIS A 4 -27.57 30.69 -14.99
CA HIS A 4 -27.19 29.73 -13.94
C HIS A 4 -26.82 28.32 -14.43
N PHE A 5 -26.62 28.13 -15.74
CA PHE A 5 -26.26 26.83 -16.31
C PHE A 5 -24.80 26.71 -16.82
N LEU A 6 -23.92 27.67 -16.49
CA LEU A 6 -22.56 27.71 -17.05
C LEU A 6 -21.42 27.48 -16.03
N ILE A 7 -21.69 27.24 -14.75
CA ILE A 7 -20.63 27.08 -13.73
C ILE A 7 -20.44 25.63 -13.26
N VAL A 8 -21.41 24.75 -13.51
CA VAL A 8 -21.30 23.32 -13.15
C VAL A 8 -20.59 22.48 -14.23
N PHE A 9 -20.40 23.02 -15.44
CA PHE A 9 -19.71 22.33 -16.53
C PHE A 9 -18.19 22.57 -16.58
N LEU A 10 -17.65 23.46 -15.74
CA LEU A 10 -16.20 23.77 -15.71
C LEU A 10 -15.41 22.99 -14.64
N TYR A 11 -16.07 22.32 -13.69
CA TYR A 11 -15.40 21.56 -12.63
C TYR A 11 -15.19 20.07 -12.94
N LEU A 12 -15.71 19.57 -14.07
CA LEU A 12 -15.63 18.15 -14.47
C LEU A 12 -14.56 17.85 -15.54
N THR A 13 -13.72 18.82 -15.91
CA THR A 13 -12.63 18.66 -16.90
C THR A 13 -11.22 18.62 -16.30
N LEU A 14 -11.06 18.63 -14.98
CA LEU A 14 -9.74 18.75 -14.33
C LEU A 14 -9.15 17.46 -13.71
N ILE A 15 -9.82 16.30 -13.80
CA ILE A 15 -9.37 15.06 -13.12
C ILE A 15 -8.88 13.98 -14.11
N LYS A 16 -8.62 14.30 -15.37
CA LYS A 16 -8.06 13.32 -16.33
C LYS A 16 -6.98 13.92 -17.20
N THR A 17 -5.72 13.64 -16.87
CA THR A 17 -4.59 13.32 -17.77
C THR A 17 -3.24 13.53 -17.05
N ILE A 18 -2.85 12.71 -16.08
CA ILE A 18 -1.45 12.80 -15.58
C ILE A 18 -0.49 12.00 -16.47
N TYR A 19 -0.97 10.97 -17.17
CA TYR A 19 -0.12 10.03 -17.92
C TYR A 19 0.32 10.47 -19.33
N CYS A 20 -0.34 11.44 -19.99
CA CYS A 20 0.00 11.88 -21.37
C CYS A 20 0.29 13.38 -21.51
N LEU A 21 0.17 14.21 -20.47
CA LEU A 21 0.26 15.67 -20.61
C LEU A 21 1.68 16.21 -20.79
N TYR A 22 2.71 15.36 -20.63
CA TYR A 22 4.10 15.80 -20.53
C TYR A 22 4.98 15.33 -21.68
N ILE A 23 4.65 14.22 -22.36
CA ILE A 23 5.38 13.75 -23.55
C ILE A 23 4.99 14.67 -24.72
N PRO A 24 5.92 15.46 -25.28
CA PRO A 24 5.63 16.33 -26.43
C PRO A 24 5.24 15.51 -27.66
N GLU A 25 4.43 16.08 -28.57
CA GLU A 25 4.02 15.42 -29.83
C GLU A 25 5.21 15.00 -30.71
N SER A 26 6.34 15.70 -30.60
CA SER A 26 7.61 15.32 -31.21
C SER A 26 8.74 15.31 -30.16
N SER A 27 9.31 14.14 -29.92
CA SER A 27 10.23 13.89 -28.80
C SER A 27 11.31 12.88 -29.18
N ASN A 28 12.54 13.14 -28.75
CA ASN A 28 13.68 12.24 -28.94
C ASN A 28 13.92 11.39 -27.69
N LEU A 29 14.34 10.12 -27.91
CA LEU A 29 14.90 9.29 -26.85
C LEU A 29 16.42 9.48 -26.82
N VAL A 30 16.94 9.99 -25.71
CA VAL A 30 18.34 10.41 -25.60
C VAL A 30 19.00 9.90 -24.33
N ASN A 31 20.32 9.80 -24.35
CA ASN A 31 21.13 9.88 -23.14
C ASN A 31 21.54 11.34 -22.91
N ILE A 32 21.38 11.84 -21.69
CA ILE A 32 21.90 13.16 -21.30
C ILE A 32 23.35 12.97 -20.88
N TYR A 33 24.27 13.35 -21.76
CA TYR A 33 25.68 13.03 -21.67
C TYR A 33 26.50 14.27 -21.35
N ASN A 34 27.44 14.19 -20.41
CA ASN A 34 28.37 15.27 -20.13
C ASN A 34 29.63 15.14 -21.00
N VAL A 35 29.89 16.14 -21.86
CA VAL A 35 30.92 16.08 -22.92
C VAL A 35 32.36 16.07 -22.42
N ASN A 36 32.59 16.56 -21.21
CA ASN A 36 33.93 16.66 -20.65
C ASN A 36 34.28 15.52 -19.70
N THR A 37 33.26 14.95 -19.03
CA THR A 37 33.47 13.92 -18.02
C THR A 37 33.22 12.50 -18.54
N ASN A 38 32.55 12.35 -19.69
CA ASN A 38 32.13 11.06 -20.25
C ASN A 38 31.16 10.28 -19.36
N LEU A 39 30.25 10.98 -18.67
CA LEU A 39 29.24 10.38 -17.79
C LEU A 39 27.83 10.71 -18.29
N CYS A 40 26.87 9.83 -17.99
CA CYS A 40 25.47 9.99 -18.35
C CYS A 40 24.61 10.19 -17.11
N LEU A 41 23.54 10.98 -17.27
CA LEU A 41 22.55 11.20 -16.23
C LEU A 41 21.71 9.95 -15.99
N THR A 42 21.81 9.40 -14.79
CA THR A 42 21.17 8.16 -14.35
C THR A 42 20.09 8.47 -13.32
N TYR A 43 18.89 7.93 -13.53
CA TYR A 43 17.81 7.93 -12.57
C TYR A 43 18.02 6.84 -11.50
N LYS A 44 18.02 7.26 -10.23
CA LYS A 44 18.06 6.37 -9.06
C LYS A 44 16.68 6.31 -8.40
N ASP A 45 15.95 5.27 -8.73
CA ASP A 45 14.53 5.00 -8.40
C ASP A 45 14.24 4.90 -6.90
N LEU A 46 15.06 4.20 -6.11
CA LEU A 46 14.85 4.08 -4.67
C LEU A 46 14.97 5.43 -3.91
N GLU A 47 15.70 6.39 -4.48
CA GLU A 47 15.98 7.70 -3.87
C GLU A 47 15.25 8.86 -4.56
N ASN A 48 14.51 8.59 -5.65
CA ASN A 48 13.90 9.61 -6.51
C ASN A 48 14.89 10.72 -6.91
N SER A 49 16.12 10.34 -7.25
CA SER A 49 17.22 11.29 -7.44
C SER A 49 17.99 11.07 -8.73
N LEU A 50 18.75 12.08 -9.14
CA LEU A 50 19.58 12.04 -10.34
C LEU A 50 21.05 12.01 -9.98
N ARG A 51 21.78 11.17 -10.71
CA ARG A 51 23.18 10.84 -10.47
C ARG A 51 23.93 10.74 -11.80
N LEU A 52 25.25 10.69 -11.75
CA LEU A 52 26.09 10.39 -12.90
C LEU A 52 26.78 9.04 -12.74
N SER A 53 26.83 8.30 -13.83
CA SER A 53 27.61 7.07 -13.96
C SER A 53 28.12 6.92 -15.39
N ASN A 54 28.95 5.92 -15.64
CA ASN A 54 29.38 5.57 -16.99
C ASN A 54 28.16 5.33 -17.89
N CYS A 55 28.25 5.82 -19.12
CA CYS A 55 27.17 5.71 -20.10
C CYS A 55 26.96 4.27 -20.57
N ASP A 56 25.71 3.84 -20.52
CA ASP A 56 25.21 2.58 -21.07
C ASP A 56 23.92 2.87 -21.83
N ASN A 57 24.00 2.81 -23.16
CA ASN A 57 22.87 3.09 -24.05
C ASN A 57 21.73 2.08 -23.89
N ASN A 58 21.96 0.90 -23.28
CA ASN A 58 20.92 -0.10 -23.02
C ASN A 58 20.24 0.07 -21.66
N ASN A 59 20.78 0.92 -20.78
CA ASN A 59 20.23 1.14 -19.45
C ASN A 59 19.09 2.15 -19.50
N SER A 60 17.84 1.68 -19.40
CA SER A 60 16.65 2.53 -19.43
C SER A 60 16.61 3.61 -18.35
N LYS A 61 17.34 3.46 -17.22
CA LYS A 61 17.50 4.50 -16.19
C LYS A 61 18.36 5.68 -16.64
N GLN A 62 19.15 5.54 -17.72
CA GLN A 62 19.93 6.61 -18.33
C GLN A 62 19.28 7.23 -19.56
N GLN A 63 18.12 6.70 -19.97
CA GLN A 63 17.42 7.11 -21.17
C GLN A 63 16.30 8.09 -20.81
N TRP A 64 16.23 9.19 -21.54
CA TRP A 64 15.32 10.31 -21.30
C TRP A 64 14.54 10.63 -22.57
N ILE A 65 13.24 10.84 -22.44
CA ILE A 65 12.36 11.34 -23.50
C ILE A 65 12.33 12.86 -23.35
N VAL A 66 12.84 13.57 -24.35
CA VAL A 66 12.98 15.04 -24.35
C VAL A 66 12.29 15.64 -25.58
N PRO A 67 11.82 16.89 -25.55
CA PRO A 67 11.26 17.55 -26.73
C PRO A 67 12.29 17.62 -27.88
N GLU A 68 11.85 17.44 -29.13
CA GLU A 68 12.70 17.66 -30.31
C GLU A 68 13.11 19.13 -30.48
N SER A 69 12.26 20.06 -30.04
CA SER A 69 12.52 21.50 -30.03
C SER A 69 11.69 22.20 -28.96
N GLY A 70 12.18 23.33 -28.45
CA GLY A 70 11.53 24.15 -27.44
C GLY A 70 11.68 23.64 -26.00
N SER A 71 11.27 24.47 -25.04
CA SER A 71 11.32 24.13 -23.61
C SER A 71 10.26 23.11 -23.20
N GLY A 72 10.62 22.10 -22.42
CA GLY A 72 9.69 21.05 -22.00
C GLY A 72 10.14 20.22 -20.81
N TYR A 73 9.46 19.11 -20.59
CA TYR A 73 9.79 18.17 -19.51
C TYR A 73 10.73 17.11 -20.04
N TYR A 74 11.71 16.71 -19.22
CA TYR A 74 12.59 15.59 -19.52
C TYR A 74 12.08 14.39 -18.74
N ILE A 75 11.59 13.38 -19.45
CA ILE A 75 10.84 12.27 -18.88
C ILE A 75 11.73 11.04 -18.85
N SER A 76 11.71 10.27 -17.77
CA SER A 76 12.48 9.02 -17.69
C SER A 76 11.87 7.98 -18.62
N ASN A 77 12.71 7.28 -19.41
CA ASN A 77 12.24 6.13 -20.19
C ASN A 77 12.01 4.88 -19.31
N TYR A 78 12.66 4.82 -18.14
CA TYR A 78 12.46 3.77 -17.15
C TYR A 78 11.06 3.82 -16.52
N ASP A 79 10.59 5.02 -16.17
CA ASP A 79 9.21 5.27 -15.75
C ASP A 79 8.71 6.59 -16.34
N LYS A 80 7.77 6.51 -17.28
CA LYS A 80 7.22 7.66 -18.00
C LYS A 80 6.39 8.60 -17.11
N ASN A 81 6.11 8.23 -15.86
CA ASN A 81 5.52 9.12 -14.87
C ASN A 81 6.54 10.01 -14.19
N ILE A 82 7.83 9.70 -14.32
CA ILE A 82 8.90 10.41 -13.64
C ILE A 82 9.51 11.42 -14.59
N CYS A 83 9.49 12.68 -14.16
CA CYS A 83 10.15 13.78 -14.84
C CYS A 83 11.36 14.22 -14.04
N LEU A 84 12.40 14.65 -14.75
CA LEU A 84 13.44 15.47 -14.16
C LEU A 84 12.80 16.75 -13.61
N TYR A 85 13.02 17.00 -12.33
CA TYR A 85 12.45 18.13 -11.61
C TYR A 85 13.54 18.83 -10.81
N ILE A 86 13.57 20.14 -10.90
CA ILE A 86 14.48 21.00 -10.15
C ILE A 86 13.66 21.67 -9.05
N LYS A 87 14.03 21.41 -7.80
CA LYS A 87 13.43 22.03 -6.61
C LYS A 87 13.87 23.49 -6.47
N SER A 88 13.12 24.27 -5.68
CA SER A 88 13.42 25.68 -5.40
C SER A 88 14.79 25.92 -4.76
N ASN A 89 15.35 24.92 -4.07
CA ASN A 89 16.69 24.97 -3.49
C ASN A 89 17.81 24.53 -4.45
N GLY A 90 17.52 24.35 -5.75
CA GLY A 90 18.48 23.97 -6.79
C GLY A 90 18.71 22.46 -6.95
N ILE A 91 18.18 21.64 -6.03
CA ILE A 91 18.35 20.18 -6.09
C ILE A 91 17.61 19.59 -7.29
N VAL A 92 18.31 18.77 -8.06
CA VAL A 92 17.75 18.05 -9.21
C VAL A 92 17.33 16.65 -8.75
N VAL A 93 16.04 16.36 -8.88
CA VAL A 93 15.40 15.11 -8.51
C VAL A 93 14.65 14.53 -9.70
N ALA A 94 14.23 13.28 -9.57
CA ALA A 94 13.25 12.69 -10.48
C ALA A 94 11.97 12.46 -9.68
N ASP A 95 10.85 12.99 -10.14
CA ASP A 95 9.59 12.95 -9.38
C ASP A 95 8.40 12.97 -10.36
N ILE A 96 7.19 12.65 -9.87
CA ILE A 96 5.98 12.50 -10.69
C ILE A 96 5.75 13.74 -11.56
N CYS A 97 5.63 13.58 -12.87
CA CYS A 97 5.41 14.65 -13.82
C CYS A 97 4.17 15.48 -13.45
N SER A 98 4.34 16.81 -13.36
CA SER A 98 3.27 17.73 -12.96
C SER A 98 3.41 19.07 -13.67
N LYS A 99 2.29 19.72 -14.00
CA LYS A 99 2.24 21.02 -14.68
C LYS A 99 2.86 22.16 -13.86
N ASN A 100 2.97 21.94 -12.55
CA ASN A 100 3.55 22.88 -11.59
C ASN A 100 5.06 22.67 -11.42
N LYS A 101 5.66 21.70 -12.12
CA LYS A 101 7.08 21.37 -12.03
C LYS A 101 7.89 22.05 -13.14
N SER A 102 9.18 22.16 -12.86
CA SER A 102 10.18 22.85 -13.66
C SER A 102 10.25 22.36 -15.10
N LYS A 103 9.98 23.25 -16.06
CA LYS A 103 10.27 23.03 -17.49
C LYS A 103 11.72 23.39 -17.77
N ILE A 104 12.42 22.51 -18.47
CA ILE A 104 13.79 22.71 -18.91
C ILE A 104 13.78 23.61 -20.16
N ALA A 105 14.68 24.58 -20.22
CA ALA A 105 14.84 25.45 -21.38
C ALA A 105 15.26 24.64 -22.61
N ASP A 106 15.06 25.19 -23.81
CA ASP A 106 15.64 24.58 -25.01
C ASP A 106 17.18 24.61 -24.86
N LEU A 107 17.87 23.51 -25.18
CA LEU A 107 19.33 23.47 -25.11
C LEU A 107 19.95 24.55 -26.02
N LEU A 108 19.32 24.82 -27.15
CA LEU A 108 19.74 25.84 -28.13
C LEU A 108 19.57 27.29 -27.61
N ASP A 109 18.75 27.47 -26.58
CA ASP A 109 18.49 28.76 -25.93
C ASP A 109 19.51 29.09 -24.81
N SER A 110 20.45 28.18 -24.54
CA SER A 110 21.58 28.39 -23.63
C SER A 110 22.72 29.11 -24.36
N LYS A 111 23.55 29.84 -23.60
CA LYS A 111 24.57 30.73 -24.17
C LYS A 111 25.65 29.99 -24.97
N ASP A 112 25.89 28.71 -24.67
CA ASP A 112 26.87 27.82 -25.27
C ASP A 112 26.26 26.64 -26.06
N GLY A 113 24.93 26.53 -26.09
CA GLY A 113 24.21 25.41 -26.71
C GLY A 113 24.38 24.06 -25.99
N GLN A 114 25.01 24.04 -24.81
CA GLN A 114 25.37 22.82 -24.08
C GLN A 114 24.92 22.88 -22.61
N ALA A 115 24.42 24.01 -22.12
CA ALA A 115 23.97 24.10 -20.74
C ALA A 115 22.47 23.74 -20.56
N ILE A 116 22.17 22.83 -19.63
CA ILE A 116 20.79 22.52 -19.21
C ILE A 116 20.37 23.52 -18.13
N SER A 117 19.35 24.34 -18.41
CA SER A 117 18.85 25.37 -17.48
C SER A 117 17.32 25.34 -17.38
N LEU A 118 16.76 26.09 -16.43
CA LEU A 118 15.30 26.23 -16.31
C LEU A 118 14.76 27.22 -17.32
N LYS A 119 13.56 26.95 -17.86
CA LYS A 119 12.86 27.87 -18.76
C LYS A 119 12.72 29.29 -18.17
N ASN A 120 12.46 29.38 -16.87
CA ASN A 120 12.20 30.64 -16.17
C ASN A 120 13.42 31.16 -15.39
N ASP A 121 14.52 30.41 -15.33
CA ASP A 121 15.77 30.83 -14.66
C ASP A 121 16.97 30.26 -15.43
N LYS A 122 17.55 31.12 -16.28
CA LYS A 122 18.74 30.80 -17.07
C LYS A 122 20.05 31.16 -16.35
N THR A 123 20.01 31.59 -15.10
CA THR A 123 21.21 31.93 -14.30
C THR A 123 21.81 30.70 -13.63
N LYS A 124 21.05 29.60 -13.56
CA LYS A 124 21.47 28.33 -13.01
C LYS A 124 21.50 27.24 -14.07
N CYS A 125 22.58 26.45 -14.07
CA CYS A 125 22.88 25.40 -15.03
C CYS A 125 23.13 24.08 -14.30
N LEU A 126 22.66 22.98 -14.87
CA LEU A 126 22.91 21.64 -14.35
C LEU A 126 24.43 21.39 -14.37
N GLY A 127 24.99 21.03 -13.21
CA GLY A 127 26.38 20.65 -13.08
C GLY A 127 26.57 19.58 -12.02
N ILE A 128 27.82 19.20 -11.79
CA ILE A 128 28.15 18.23 -10.75
C ILE A 128 28.08 18.94 -9.40
N PHE A 129 27.55 18.25 -8.38
CA PHE A 129 27.53 18.81 -7.04
C PHE A 129 28.97 19.11 -6.59
N GLU A 130 29.22 20.31 -6.06
CA GLU A 130 30.59 20.81 -5.85
C GLU A 130 31.46 19.83 -5.06
N LYS A 131 30.88 19.22 -4.00
CA LYS A 131 31.56 18.22 -3.16
C LYS A 131 31.87 16.91 -3.89
N ASP A 132 31.25 16.61 -5.02
CA ASP A 132 31.42 15.34 -5.75
C ASP A 132 32.33 15.48 -6.97
N LYS A 133 32.83 16.69 -7.28
CA LYS A 133 33.71 16.93 -8.46
C LYS A 133 34.97 16.07 -8.45
N PHE A 134 35.52 15.75 -7.28
CA PHE A 134 36.70 14.89 -7.17
C PHE A 134 36.42 13.43 -7.59
N MET A 135 35.16 12.99 -7.48
CA MET A 135 34.74 11.61 -7.77
C MET A 135 34.69 11.29 -9.27
N VAL A 136 34.68 12.33 -10.10
CA VAL A 136 34.49 12.23 -11.56
C VAL A 136 35.61 11.47 -12.26
N ASN A 137 36.81 11.42 -11.69
CA ASN A 137 37.96 10.72 -12.27
C ASN A 137 38.20 9.34 -11.64
N ASP A 138 37.43 8.95 -10.63
CA ASP A 138 37.57 7.66 -9.96
C ASP A 138 36.90 6.54 -10.78
N LYS A 139 37.70 5.57 -11.26
CA LYS A 139 37.23 4.53 -12.17
C LYS A 139 36.19 3.59 -11.56
N ASP A 140 36.18 3.42 -10.25
CA ASP A 140 35.26 2.51 -9.57
C ASP A 140 33.98 3.24 -9.15
N ILE A 141 34.09 4.47 -8.65
CA ILE A 141 32.91 5.30 -8.37
C ILE A 141 32.10 5.55 -9.64
N ARG A 142 32.74 5.82 -10.78
CA ARG A 142 32.04 6.05 -12.05
C ARG A 142 31.22 4.85 -12.56
N LYS A 143 31.50 3.62 -12.10
CA LYS A 143 30.68 2.44 -12.41
C LYS A 143 29.41 2.37 -11.55
N THR A 144 29.34 3.19 -10.51
CA THR A 144 28.19 3.33 -9.62
C THR A 144 27.43 4.62 -9.93
N ASP A 145 26.22 4.77 -9.39
CA ASP A 145 25.38 5.97 -9.50
C ASP A 145 25.55 6.90 -8.29
N GLN A 146 26.78 7.11 -7.82
CA GLN A 146 27.06 7.87 -6.58
C GLN A 146 27.30 9.38 -6.81
N ILE A 147 27.69 9.80 -8.01
CA ILE A 147 28.05 11.20 -8.28
C ILE A 147 26.78 12.05 -8.38
N ARG A 148 26.58 13.03 -7.50
CA ARG A 148 25.37 13.87 -7.48
C ARG A 148 25.46 15.04 -8.46
N VAL A 149 24.30 15.49 -8.91
CA VAL A 149 24.12 16.69 -9.74
C VAL A 149 23.31 17.75 -9.01
N ASN A 150 23.52 19.02 -9.35
CA ASN A 150 22.82 20.17 -8.77
C ASN A 150 22.69 21.30 -9.79
N MET A 151 21.75 22.23 -9.56
CA MET A 151 21.71 23.49 -10.31
C MET A 151 22.73 24.48 -9.73
N ASN A 152 23.84 24.64 -10.43
CA ASN A 152 24.95 25.52 -10.06
C ASN A 152 24.81 26.88 -10.78
N SER A 153 25.54 27.91 -10.36
CA SER A 153 25.60 29.16 -11.15
C SER A 153 26.21 28.87 -12.53
N CYS A 154 25.52 29.30 -13.59
CA CYS A 154 25.96 29.06 -14.97
C CYS A 154 27.33 29.67 -15.22
N ASN A 155 28.23 28.90 -15.81
CA ASN A 155 29.57 29.35 -16.18
C ASN A 155 30.11 28.56 -17.39
N ASP A 156 30.28 29.24 -18.52
CA ASP A 156 30.73 28.66 -19.80
C ASP A 156 32.17 28.06 -19.75
N TYR A 157 32.91 28.26 -18.65
CA TYR A 157 34.23 27.66 -18.43
C TYR A 157 34.16 26.35 -17.61
N TYR A 158 33.05 26.07 -16.94
CA TYR A 158 32.90 24.89 -16.09
C TYR A 158 32.45 23.69 -16.90
N LYS A 159 33.45 22.86 -17.23
CA LYS A 159 33.34 21.63 -18.01
C LYS A 159 32.21 20.69 -17.54
N ASP A 160 31.90 20.66 -16.25
CA ASP A 160 30.86 19.82 -15.68
C ASP A 160 29.43 20.32 -15.97
N GLN A 161 29.27 21.50 -16.57
CA GLN A 161 27.98 22.07 -16.96
C GLN A 161 27.63 21.90 -18.43
N HIS A 162 28.49 21.26 -19.23
CA HIS A 162 28.29 21.10 -20.67
C HIS A 162 27.76 19.69 -21.00
N TRP A 163 26.56 19.65 -21.56
CA TRP A 163 25.77 18.47 -21.83
C TRP A 163 25.42 18.35 -23.32
N GLU A 164 25.31 17.12 -23.79
CA GLU A 164 24.87 16.74 -25.13
C GLU A 164 23.70 15.75 -24.99
N LEU A 165 22.64 15.99 -25.75
CA LEU A 165 21.52 15.05 -25.86
C LEU A 165 21.83 14.05 -26.99
N ARG A 166 22.36 12.89 -26.62
CA ARG A 166 22.77 11.86 -27.59
C ARG A 166 21.59 10.97 -27.95
N ASN A 167 21.14 11.06 -29.20
CA ASN A 167 20.06 10.21 -29.70
C ASN A 167 20.44 8.73 -29.63
N ILE A 168 19.52 7.93 -29.12
CA ILE A 168 19.65 6.47 -29.10
C ILE A 168 19.02 5.94 -30.40
N SER A 169 19.77 5.98 -31.50
CA SER A 169 19.34 5.37 -32.75
C SER A 169 19.34 3.84 -32.61
N LEU A 170 18.22 3.19 -32.98
CA LEU A 170 18.18 1.76 -33.28
C LEU A 170 19.31 1.43 -34.26
N ASN A 171 20.32 0.68 -33.82
CA ASN A 171 21.35 0.12 -34.69
C ASN A 171 20.70 -0.83 -35.70
N ASN A 172 20.29 -0.30 -36.84
CA ASN A 172 20.21 -1.05 -38.08
C ASN A 172 21.63 -1.18 -38.62
N GLU A 173 22.30 -2.30 -38.35
CA GLU A 173 23.37 -2.74 -39.25
C GLU A 173 22.72 -3.15 -40.58
N ILE A 174 22.76 -2.20 -41.52
CA ILE A 174 22.49 -2.40 -42.93
C ILE A 174 23.69 -3.11 -43.53
N ASN A 175 23.55 -4.39 -43.87
CA ASN A 175 24.30 -5.00 -44.95
C ASN A 175 23.47 -4.89 -46.23
N THR A 176 23.79 -3.91 -47.06
CA THR A 176 23.53 -3.91 -48.52
C THR A 176 24.89 -4.10 -49.20
N VAL A 177 25.06 -4.82 -50.32
CA VAL A 177 24.44 -4.62 -51.64
C VAL A 177 24.64 -5.87 -52.52
N LYS A 178 23.64 -6.20 -53.36
CA LYS A 178 23.70 -6.48 -54.83
C LYS A 178 22.70 -7.59 -55.23
N ASN A 179 21.53 -7.28 -55.80
CA ASN A 179 21.19 -6.90 -57.18
C ASN A 179 20.76 -8.10 -58.07
N ILE A 180 19.64 -7.87 -58.81
CA ILE A 180 19.28 -8.36 -60.16
C ILE A 180 18.23 -9.50 -60.33
N ASN A 181 17.06 -9.04 -60.81
CA ASN A 181 16.11 -9.56 -61.84
C ASN A 181 15.38 -10.92 -61.62
N TYR A 182 14.12 -11.18 -62.00
CA TYR A 182 13.47 -11.04 -63.33
C TYR A 182 11.93 -11.34 -63.25
N ILE A 183 11.12 -10.54 -63.97
CA ILE A 183 9.90 -10.83 -64.78
C ILE A 183 8.54 -11.40 -64.24
N LYS A 184 7.50 -10.79 -64.84
CA LYS A 184 6.03 -10.96 -64.87
C LYS A 184 5.48 -12.26 -65.53
N LYS A 185 4.17 -12.48 -65.25
CA LYS A 185 3.11 -13.27 -65.97
C LYS A 185 3.14 -14.79 -65.71
N ILE A 186 2.02 -15.51 -65.50
CA ILE A 186 0.88 -15.73 -66.42
C ILE A 186 -0.45 -16.07 -65.66
N GLN A 187 -1.55 -15.87 -66.40
CA GLN A 187 -2.99 -16.09 -66.21
C GLN A 187 -3.51 -17.55 -66.02
N LYS A 188 -4.67 -17.65 -65.33
CA LYS A 188 -5.91 -18.45 -65.59
C LYS A 188 -5.84 -19.92 -66.08
N ASN A 189 -6.53 -20.82 -65.37
CA ASN A 189 -7.82 -21.47 -65.76
C ASN A 189 -8.16 -22.59 -64.72
N THR A 190 -9.32 -22.59 -64.04
CA THR A 190 -10.66 -23.14 -64.36
C THR A 190 -10.76 -24.67 -64.43
N ILE A 191 -11.65 -25.26 -63.59
CA ILE A 191 -12.75 -26.23 -63.88
C ILE A 191 -13.00 -27.23 -62.72
N LYS A 192 -14.25 -27.20 -62.19
CA LYS A 192 -15.23 -28.26 -61.81
C LYS A 192 -14.76 -29.60 -61.17
N ASP A 193 -15.49 -30.31 -60.30
CA ASP A 193 -16.94 -30.58 -60.25
C ASP A 193 -17.36 -31.30 -58.93
N ASN A 194 -18.68 -31.26 -58.67
CA ASN A 194 -19.54 -32.29 -58.04
C ASN A 194 -19.41 -32.64 -56.53
N GLN A 195 -20.41 -32.28 -55.71
CA GLN A 195 -21.71 -32.95 -55.47
C GLN A 195 -21.61 -34.18 -54.56
N THR A 196 -22.29 -34.11 -53.40
CA THR A 196 -23.30 -35.12 -53.02
C THR A 196 -24.19 -34.58 -51.90
N ASN A 197 -25.50 -34.70 -52.13
CA ASN A 197 -26.60 -34.41 -51.22
C ASN A 197 -26.85 -35.60 -50.28
N VAL A 198 -27.32 -35.33 -49.04
CA VAL A 198 -28.40 -36.11 -48.40
C VAL A 198 -29.30 -35.15 -47.63
N THR A 199 -30.59 -35.45 -47.66
CA THR A 199 -31.77 -34.59 -47.54
C THR A 199 -32.62 -34.90 -46.29
N ILE A 200 -33.39 -33.89 -45.82
CA ILE A 200 -34.81 -33.98 -45.31
C ILE A 200 -35.01 -34.63 -43.91
N ASN A 201 -35.77 -34.15 -42.90
CA ASN A 201 -36.85 -33.16 -42.68
C ASN A 201 -36.91 -32.82 -41.16
N LYS A 202 -37.05 -31.56 -40.72
CA LYS A 202 -38.30 -30.83 -40.37
C LYS A 202 -39.23 -31.45 -39.31
N ILE A 203 -39.32 -30.81 -38.15
CA ILE A 203 -40.58 -30.44 -37.49
C ILE A 203 -40.48 -28.97 -37.04
N ASN A 204 -41.36 -28.14 -37.59
CA ASN A 204 -41.58 -26.75 -37.22
C ASN A 204 -42.68 -26.68 -36.15
N ASN A 205 -42.55 -25.77 -35.19
CA ASN A 205 -43.71 -25.06 -34.63
C ASN A 205 -43.39 -23.57 -34.59
N PHE A 206 -44.13 -22.81 -35.38
CA PHE A 206 -44.08 -21.35 -35.50
C PHE A 206 -44.93 -20.71 -34.41
N SER A 207 -44.42 -19.64 -33.80
CA SER A 207 -45.25 -18.50 -33.42
C SER A 207 -44.57 -17.23 -33.92
N GLU A 208 -45.32 -16.46 -34.70
CA GLU A 208 -44.87 -15.33 -35.48
C GLU A 208 -44.45 -14.16 -34.58
N THR A 209 -43.22 -13.67 -34.80
CA THR A 209 -42.84 -12.31 -34.43
C THR A 209 -42.48 -11.55 -35.70
N LYS A 210 -43.11 -10.38 -35.87
CA LYS A 210 -42.89 -9.45 -36.98
C LYS A 210 -41.40 -9.30 -37.29
N ILE A 211 -40.98 -9.85 -38.43
CA ILE A 211 -39.64 -9.68 -38.98
C ILE A 211 -39.58 -8.25 -39.55
N PHE A 212 -39.05 -7.33 -38.75
CA PHE A 212 -38.38 -6.17 -39.33
C PHE A 212 -37.21 -6.73 -40.14
N ASN A 213 -37.20 -6.49 -41.46
CA ASN A 213 -36.05 -6.73 -42.32
C ASN A 213 -34.85 -5.89 -41.82
N LYS A 214 -34.10 -6.43 -40.85
CA LYS A 214 -32.81 -5.91 -40.43
C LYS A 214 -31.88 -6.12 -41.62
N ARG A 215 -31.46 -5.04 -42.28
CA ARG A 215 -30.30 -5.08 -43.18
C ARG A 215 -29.19 -5.84 -42.46
N ALA A 216 -28.71 -6.93 -43.05
CA ALA A 216 -27.58 -7.66 -42.52
C ALA A 216 -26.41 -6.68 -42.39
N LEU A 217 -25.98 -6.44 -41.15
CA LEU A 217 -24.78 -5.66 -40.85
C LEU A 217 -23.60 -6.36 -41.54
N ASN A 218 -23.04 -5.73 -42.57
CA ASN A 218 -21.84 -6.21 -43.24
C ASN A 218 -20.63 -5.68 -42.46
N ILE A 219 -20.15 -6.49 -41.52
CA ILE A 219 -19.06 -6.12 -40.61
C ILE A 219 -17.92 -7.12 -40.69
N ASN A 220 -16.69 -6.61 -40.57
CA ASN A 220 -15.47 -7.40 -40.42
C ASN A 220 -14.77 -6.98 -39.14
N TYR A 221 -14.08 -7.91 -38.48
CA TYR A 221 -13.30 -7.64 -37.27
C TYR A 221 -11.87 -8.12 -37.42
N THR A 222 -10.92 -7.28 -37.02
CA THR A 222 -9.50 -7.60 -36.93
C THR A 222 -9.11 -7.54 -35.46
N PRO A 223 -8.81 -8.68 -34.80
CA PRO A 223 -8.41 -8.70 -33.39
C PRO A 223 -7.00 -8.15 -33.22
N ASP A 224 -6.76 -7.44 -32.11
CA ASP A 224 -5.41 -7.14 -31.62
C ASP A 224 -4.87 -8.36 -30.87
N GLU A 225 -3.55 -8.55 -30.89
CA GLU A 225 -2.89 -9.62 -30.13
C GLU A 225 -2.98 -9.35 -28.62
N MET A 226 -3.21 -10.40 -27.84
CA MET A 226 -3.34 -10.33 -26.38
C MET A 226 -2.29 -11.25 -25.75
N VAL A 227 -1.24 -10.64 -25.20
CA VAL A 227 -0.12 -11.38 -24.58
C VAL A 227 -0.19 -11.20 -23.07
N GLU A 228 -0.20 -12.31 -22.33
CA GLU A 228 -0.16 -12.29 -20.87
C GLU A 228 1.14 -11.65 -20.38
N SER A 229 1.02 -10.77 -19.40
CA SER A 229 2.13 -10.16 -18.69
C SER A 229 2.27 -10.80 -17.32
N ASP A 230 3.50 -10.99 -16.88
CA ASP A 230 3.90 -11.40 -15.53
C ASP A 230 4.20 -10.22 -14.60
N SER A 231 3.98 -8.98 -15.07
CA SER A 231 4.19 -7.78 -14.26
C SER A 231 3.14 -7.64 -13.15
N ALA A 232 3.51 -7.01 -12.04
CA ALA A 232 2.58 -6.72 -10.96
C ALA A 232 1.42 -5.85 -11.46
N ILE A 233 0.20 -6.13 -10.99
CA ILE A 233 -0.99 -5.32 -11.25
C ILE A 233 -1.57 -4.85 -9.93
N SER A 234 -1.92 -3.57 -9.84
CA SER A 234 -2.54 -3.01 -8.63
C SER A 234 -4.06 -2.96 -8.80
N ASN A 235 -4.76 -3.67 -7.92
CA ASN A 235 -6.22 -3.78 -7.87
C ASN A 235 -6.67 -3.67 -6.38
N PRO A 236 -7.89 -3.15 -6.09
CA PRO A 236 -8.27 -2.68 -4.75
C PRO A 236 -8.46 -3.76 -3.67
N TYR A 237 -8.74 -5.02 -4.02
CA TYR A 237 -9.17 -6.04 -3.05
C TYR A 237 -8.26 -7.28 -2.97
N VAL A 238 -7.01 -7.15 -3.42
CA VAL A 238 -6.11 -8.30 -3.62
C VAL A 238 -4.66 -7.93 -3.34
N GLY A 239 -3.82 -8.94 -3.19
CA GLY A 239 -2.37 -8.77 -3.17
C GLY A 239 -1.80 -8.74 -1.76
N TRP A 240 -0.58 -8.25 -1.68
CA TRP A 240 0.09 -7.96 -0.41
C TRP A 240 -0.70 -6.93 0.38
N PHE A 241 -0.89 -7.15 1.69
CA PHE A 241 -1.33 -6.08 2.57
C PHE A 241 -0.15 -5.49 3.31
N HIS A 242 -0.20 -4.18 3.51
CA HIS A 242 0.93 -3.40 3.97
C HIS A 242 0.69 -2.77 5.33
N GLY A 243 1.80 -2.50 6.03
CA GLY A 243 1.79 -1.68 7.22
C GLY A 243 1.03 -2.35 8.36
N ALA A 244 1.37 -3.62 8.63
CA ALA A 244 0.95 -4.48 9.75
C ALA A 244 1.33 -3.91 11.14
N ILE A 245 1.15 -2.60 11.29
CA ILE A 245 1.52 -1.79 12.45
C ILE A 245 0.25 -1.47 13.21
N THR A 246 0.38 -1.43 14.52
CA THR A 246 -0.71 -1.37 15.47
C THR A 246 -0.69 -0.01 16.18
N VAL A 247 -1.87 0.54 16.47
CA VAL A 247 -2.00 1.78 17.24
C VAL A 247 -2.72 1.51 18.55
N ASP A 248 -2.34 2.23 19.59
CA ASP A 248 -3.05 2.23 20.86
C ASP A 248 -4.11 3.31 20.83
N LEU A 249 -5.37 2.91 21.02
CA LEU A 249 -6.45 3.86 21.15
C LEU A 249 -6.52 4.33 22.60
N SER A 250 -6.51 5.64 22.80
CA SER A 250 -6.60 6.27 24.12
C SER A 250 -7.42 7.57 24.03
N ASP A 251 -7.67 8.20 25.18
CA ASP A 251 -8.33 9.51 25.24
C ASP A 251 -7.34 10.66 24.94
N TYR A 252 -6.06 10.34 24.74
CA TYR A 252 -4.95 11.28 24.57
C TYR A 252 -4.07 10.94 23.35
N PRO A 253 -4.66 10.75 22.16
CA PRO A 253 -3.92 10.40 20.94
C PRO A 253 -2.82 11.41 20.59
N GLU A 254 -2.99 12.69 20.95
CA GLU A 254 -2.01 13.75 20.73
C GLU A 254 -0.75 13.63 21.61
N LEU A 255 -0.76 12.71 22.58
CA LEU A 255 0.37 12.40 23.45
C LEU A 255 1.00 11.06 23.13
N ASP A 256 0.36 10.20 22.33
CA ASP A 256 0.87 8.87 21.98
C ASP A 256 1.68 8.91 20.67
N CYS A 257 2.98 8.64 20.75
CA CYS A 257 3.82 8.72 19.57
C CYS A 257 3.49 7.67 18.49
N ASN A 258 3.04 6.46 18.87
CA ASN A 258 2.68 5.43 17.89
C ASN A 258 1.45 5.89 17.09
N TYR A 259 0.47 6.51 17.75
CA TYR A 259 -0.68 7.11 17.09
C TYR A 259 -0.26 8.24 16.14
N ILE A 260 0.52 9.21 16.64
CA ILE A 260 0.95 10.38 15.86
C ILE A 260 1.75 9.95 14.63
N ASP A 261 2.69 9.01 14.80
CA ASP A 261 3.46 8.45 13.70
C ASP A 261 2.58 7.81 12.64
N LYS A 262 1.62 6.97 13.05
CA LYS A 262 0.71 6.32 12.13
C LYS A 262 -0.08 7.38 11.36
N PHE A 263 -0.64 8.35 12.07
CA PHE A 263 -1.43 9.45 11.51
C PHE A 263 -0.67 10.19 10.38
N TYR A 264 0.59 10.59 10.60
CA TYR A 264 1.36 11.30 9.57
C TYR A 264 1.97 10.41 8.48
N ASN A 265 2.13 9.11 8.73
CA ASN A 265 2.72 8.19 7.75
C ASN A 265 1.70 7.54 6.81
N VAL A 266 0.40 7.61 7.09
CA VAL A 266 -0.64 7.00 6.24
C VAL A 266 -0.43 7.31 4.76
N MET A 267 -0.16 8.57 4.43
CA MET A 267 -0.01 9.03 3.05
C MET A 267 1.18 8.41 2.30
N ASN A 268 2.19 7.91 3.02
CA ASN A 268 3.45 7.41 2.48
C ASN A 268 3.52 5.88 2.38
N TYR A 269 2.47 5.16 2.80
CA TYR A 269 2.46 3.71 2.70
C TYR A 269 2.43 3.20 1.26
N LYS A 270 2.86 1.96 1.07
CA LYS A 270 2.79 1.23 -0.20
C LYS A 270 1.33 1.22 -0.71
N ASN A 271 1.15 1.20 -2.02
CA ASN A 271 -0.19 1.20 -2.64
C ASN A 271 -0.88 -0.16 -2.49
N GLY A 272 -2.20 -0.15 -2.38
CA GLY A 272 -3.03 -1.35 -2.26
C GLY A 272 -3.62 -1.55 -0.86
N LEU A 273 -3.78 -2.81 -0.46
CA LEU A 273 -4.43 -3.20 0.77
C LEU A 273 -3.57 -2.80 1.99
N GLN A 274 -4.19 -2.18 2.99
CA GLN A 274 -3.54 -1.70 4.20
C GLN A 274 -4.05 -2.46 5.40
N TYR A 275 -3.21 -2.64 6.41
CA TYR A 275 -3.62 -3.15 7.70
C TYR A 275 -3.67 -2.04 8.75
N LEU A 276 -4.68 -2.10 9.62
CA LEU A 276 -4.81 -1.26 10.80
C LEU A 276 -5.27 -2.10 11.99
N GLY A 277 -4.32 -2.44 12.86
CA GLY A 277 -4.61 -3.00 14.18
C GLY A 277 -4.82 -1.89 15.20
N VAL A 278 -5.89 -1.96 15.98
CA VAL A 278 -6.23 -0.96 17.00
C VAL A 278 -6.38 -1.65 18.36
N ARG A 279 -5.45 -1.34 19.26
CA ARG A 279 -5.45 -1.84 20.63
C ARG A 279 -6.38 -0.99 21.51
N LEU A 280 -7.24 -1.67 22.25
CA LEU A 280 -8.28 -1.11 23.10
C LEU A 280 -8.01 -1.32 24.59
N ALA A 281 -6.79 -1.70 24.93
CA ALA A 281 -6.39 -2.08 26.29
C ALA A 281 -6.71 -0.97 27.32
N GLU A 282 -6.56 0.31 26.96
CA GLU A 282 -6.93 1.50 27.75
C GLU A 282 -8.41 1.58 28.14
N TYR A 283 -9.26 0.79 27.48
CA TYR A 283 -10.71 0.72 27.70
C TYR A 283 -11.15 -0.63 28.28
N LYS A 284 -10.24 -1.51 28.71
CA LYS A 284 -10.59 -2.88 29.13
C LYS A 284 -11.73 -2.99 30.16
N ASP A 285 -11.91 -1.98 31.01
CA ASP A 285 -12.87 -1.94 32.12
C ASP A 285 -13.83 -0.76 32.06
N ARG A 286 -13.90 -0.05 30.93
CA ARG A 286 -14.76 1.13 30.74
C ARG A 286 -15.15 1.30 29.28
N GLU A 287 -16.22 2.02 29.00
CA GLU A 287 -16.58 2.32 27.61
C GLU A 287 -15.56 3.25 26.93
N ILE A 288 -15.44 3.10 25.61
CA ILE A 288 -14.68 4.00 24.75
C ILE A 288 -15.35 5.37 24.75
N THR A 289 -14.57 6.41 25.02
CA THR A 289 -15.02 7.81 25.11
C THR A 289 -15.25 8.42 23.73
N ASN A 290 -15.74 9.66 23.70
CA ASN A 290 -15.87 10.40 22.46
C ASN A 290 -14.49 10.80 21.90
N GLU A 291 -13.51 11.05 22.76
CA GLU A 291 -12.14 11.39 22.42
C GLU A 291 -11.45 10.20 21.72
N GLY A 292 -11.58 8.99 22.28
CA GLY A 292 -11.09 7.76 21.66
C GLY A 292 -11.77 7.47 20.31
N LEU A 293 -13.09 7.66 20.22
CA LEU A 293 -13.80 7.51 18.94
C LEU A 293 -13.34 8.56 17.91
N ALA A 294 -13.12 9.80 18.32
CA ALA A 294 -12.60 10.85 17.45
C ALA A 294 -11.16 10.54 16.97
N ALA A 295 -10.32 9.94 17.82
CA ALA A 295 -8.99 9.50 17.44
C ALA A 295 -9.04 8.47 16.29
N LEU A 296 -9.90 7.46 16.42
CA LEU A 296 -10.09 6.46 15.35
C LEU A 296 -10.65 7.10 14.08
N ASP A 297 -11.65 8.00 14.23
CA ASP A 297 -12.27 8.71 13.11
C ASP A 297 -11.25 9.51 12.32
N ASN A 298 -10.40 10.28 13.01
CA ASN A 298 -9.35 11.07 12.38
C ASN A 298 -8.34 10.19 11.65
N LEU A 299 -7.92 9.07 12.24
CA LEU A 299 -6.96 8.17 11.60
C LEU A 299 -7.53 7.52 10.34
N LEU A 300 -8.76 7.01 10.38
CA LEU A 300 -9.43 6.45 9.20
C LEU A 300 -9.70 7.51 8.12
N ASN A 301 -9.89 8.77 8.53
CA ASN A 301 -10.00 9.88 7.58
C ASN A 301 -8.69 10.13 6.81
N GLU A 302 -7.52 9.96 7.42
CA GLU A 302 -6.25 10.04 6.68
C GLU A 302 -6.13 8.94 5.62
N TYR A 303 -6.61 7.73 5.91
CA TYR A 303 -6.66 6.68 4.91
C TYR A 303 -7.67 6.98 3.79
N ARG A 304 -8.80 7.63 4.09
CA ARG A 304 -9.72 8.13 3.07
C ARG A 304 -9.07 9.19 2.19
N LYS A 305 -8.38 10.17 2.79
CA LYS A 305 -7.61 11.19 2.04
C LYS A 305 -6.56 10.55 1.14
N ARG A 306 -5.85 9.54 1.64
CA ARG A 306 -4.93 8.72 0.84
C ARG A 306 -5.64 8.09 -0.35
N LYS A 307 -6.78 7.44 -0.12
CA LYS A 307 -7.58 6.81 -1.18
C LYS A 307 -7.96 7.80 -2.27
N ASP A 308 -8.35 9.00 -1.87
CA ASP A 308 -8.84 10.03 -2.80
C ASP A 308 -7.71 10.73 -3.58
N SER A 309 -6.51 10.83 -3.02
CA SER A 309 -5.44 11.70 -3.55
C SER A 309 -4.14 11.02 -3.95
N VAL A 310 -3.83 9.84 -3.41
CA VAL A 310 -2.56 9.14 -3.65
C VAL A 310 -2.79 7.78 -4.30
N ASP A 311 -3.68 6.97 -3.72
CA ASP A 311 -3.88 5.59 -4.16
C ASP A 311 -5.37 5.21 -4.15
N PRO A 312 -6.07 5.27 -5.30
CA PRO A 312 -7.49 4.92 -5.39
C PRO A 312 -7.77 3.43 -5.09
N ASN A 313 -6.74 2.58 -5.01
CA ASN A 313 -6.86 1.18 -4.60
C ASN A 313 -6.75 0.96 -3.09
N THR A 314 -6.51 2.01 -2.30
CA THR A 314 -6.39 1.87 -0.84
C THR A 314 -7.68 1.29 -0.26
N GLN A 315 -7.53 0.16 0.42
CA GLN A 315 -8.54 -0.53 1.21
C GLN A 315 -7.92 -0.95 2.55
N ILE A 316 -8.73 -1.20 3.57
CA ILE A 316 -8.26 -1.53 4.92
C ILE A 316 -8.74 -2.90 5.39
N ILE A 317 -7.82 -3.70 5.91
CA ILE A 317 -8.07 -4.76 6.89
C ILE A 317 -8.00 -4.12 8.28
N LEU A 318 -9.13 -4.08 8.99
CA LEU A 318 -9.24 -3.47 10.31
C LEU A 318 -9.34 -4.55 11.39
N ARG A 319 -8.55 -4.45 12.45
CA ARG A 319 -8.60 -5.38 13.60
C ARG A 319 -8.69 -4.58 14.90
N PHE A 320 -9.63 -4.94 15.78
CA PHE A 320 -9.66 -4.44 17.16
C PHE A 320 -9.27 -5.55 18.12
N TYR A 321 -8.54 -5.23 19.19
CA TYR A 321 -8.16 -6.20 20.23
C TYR A 321 -7.61 -5.50 21.48
N TYR A 322 -7.38 -6.22 22.59
CA TYR A 322 -6.96 -5.62 23.88
C TYR A 322 -5.54 -5.95 24.31
N ASN A 323 -4.80 -6.74 23.52
CA ASN A 323 -3.51 -7.31 23.89
C ASN A 323 -2.49 -6.27 24.42
N GLY A 324 -1.64 -6.72 25.34
CA GLY A 324 -0.62 -5.93 26.01
C GLY A 324 0.72 -6.67 26.15
N ASP A 325 0.94 -7.77 25.44
CA ASP A 325 2.20 -8.51 25.46
C ASP A 325 3.42 -7.71 24.99
N GLU A 326 3.23 -6.66 24.21
CA GLU A 326 4.27 -5.69 23.86
C GLU A 326 4.52 -4.66 24.98
N ASN A 327 3.66 -4.60 25.99
CA ASN A 327 3.75 -3.61 27.07
C ASN A 327 4.50 -4.20 28.27
N CYS A 328 5.69 -3.68 28.53
CA CYS A 328 6.34 -3.87 29.82
C CYS A 328 5.45 -3.29 30.93
N LYS A 329 5.17 -4.08 31.96
CA LYS A 329 4.49 -3.60 33.17
C LYS A 329 5.38 -2.61 33.89
N SER A 330 4.71 -1.66 34.54
CA SER A 330 5.35 -0.80 35.51
C SER A 330 4.76 -0.98 36.90
N ASP A 331 5.45 -0.43 37.90
CA ASP A 331 4.81 -0.11 39.17
C ASP A 331 3.86 1.10 39.01
N ILE A 332 3.27 1.55 40.12
CA ILE A 332 2.39 2.72 40.18
C ILE A 332 3.11 4.02 39.82
N ASN A 333 4.42 3.94 39.67
CA ASN A 333 5.32 5.03 39.43
C ASN A 333 6.00 4.92 38.05
N TYR A 334 5.42 4.15 37.13
CA TYR A 334 5.92 3.94 35.76
C TYR A 334 7.35 3.38 35.65
N ASN A 335 7.94 2.88 36.73
CA ASN A 335 9.22 2.20 36.66
C ASN A 335 9.02 0.83 36.04
N VAL A 336 9.82 0.51 35.03
CA VAL A 336 9.75 -0.80 34.37
C VAL A 336 10.03 -1.94 35.36
N LYS A 337 9.16 -2.94 35.35
CA LYS A 337 9.38 -4.19 36.09
C LYS A 337 10.29 -5.11 35.28
N LEU A 338 11.61 -4.98 35.49
CA LEU A 338 12.60 -5.85 34.87
C LEU A 338 12.61 -7.25 35.49
N VAL A 339 12.85 -8.26 34.67
CA VAL A 339 13.02 -9.64 35.13
C VAL A 339 14.50 -9.87 35.43
N SER A 340 14.84 -10.25 36.67
CA SER A 340 16.23 -10.56 37.04
C SER A 340 16.71 -11.87 36.40
N ASN A 341 17.85 -11.86 35.72
CA ASN A 341 18.49 -13.02 35.06
C ASN A 341 18.88 -14.21 35.98
N SER A 342 18.47 -14.23 37.25
CA SER A 342 18.80 -15.27 38.23
C SER A 342 17.71 -16.34 38.44
N GLN A 343 16.60 -16.32 37.69
CA GLN A 343 15.52 -17.33 37.81
C GLN A 343 15.04 -17.94 36.48
N SER A 344 15.89 -18.02 35.44
CA SER A 344 15.55 -18.69 34.18
C SER A 344 15.90 -20.19 34.13
N ASN A 345 16.00 -20.86 35.28
CA ASN A 345 16.13 -22.32 35.36
C ASN A 345 15.07 -22.91 36.30
N ASN A 346 13.79 -22.84 35.89
CA ASN A 346 12.78 -23.92 36.06
C ASN A 346 11.37 -23.43 35.71
N LYS A 347 11.08 -23.42 34.39
CA LYS A 347 9.83 -23.88 33.76
C LYS A 347 9.94 -23.60 32.25
N ARG A 348 10.75 -24.41 31.57
CA ARG A 348 10.61 -24.59 30.12
C ARG A 348 9.34 -25.43 29.92
N ASN A 349 8.23 -24.77 29.62
CA ASN A 349 7.30 -25.35 28.66
C ASN A 349 7.68 -24.73 27.32
N VAL A 350 8.06 -25.61 26.41
CA VAL A 350 8.65 -25.32 25.11
C VAL A 350 7.60 -24.67 24.23
N ASP A 351 7.83 -23.41 23.85
CA ASP A 351 7.46 -22.86 22.55
C ASP A 351 8.74 -22.15 22.06
N HIS A 352 9.38 -22.74 21.04
CA HIS A 352 10.64 -22.27 20.47
C HIS A 352 10.35 -21.15 19.45
N ASP A 353 10.60 -19.91 19.84
CA ASP A 353 10.85 -18.79 18.92
C ASP A 353 12.33 -18.40 19.09
N ASP A 354 13.19 -18.85 18.17
CA ASP A 354 14.61 -18.54 18.15
C ASP A 354 14.86 -17.36 17.18
N ASP A 355 14.84 -16.14 17.70
CA ASP A 355 15.37 -14.96 17.03
C ASP A 355 16.89 -14.87 17.28
N ASN A 356 17.70 -15.11 16.23
CA ASN A 356 19.15 -14.89 16.30
C ASN A 356 19.66 -13.93 15.22
N ASN A 357 20.21 -12.81 15.71
CA ASN A 357 20.92 -11.72 15.06
C ASN A 357 21.85 -12.11 13.88
N TYR A 358 21.69 -11.44 12.73
CA TYR A 358 22.74 -11.28 11.72
C TYR A 358 23.28 -9.84 11.66
N LYS A 359 24.59 -9.68 11.88
CA LYS A 359 25.34 -8.41 11.84
C LYS A 359 25.84 -8.11 10.42
N PHE A 360 25.72 -6.86 9.96
CA PHE A 360 26.54 -6.32 8.87
C PHE A 360 27.16 -4.97 9.27
N LYS A 361 28.43 -4.79 8.91
CA LYS A 361 29.29 -3.63 9.19
C LYS A 361 29.10 -2.54 8.13
N GLN A 362 29.15 -1.27 8.54
CA GLN A 362 29.54 -0.18 7.63
C GLN A 362 30.30 0.93 8.39
N HIS A 363 31.21 1.56 7.66
CA HIS A 363 32.23 2.52 8.08
C HIS A 363 31.66 3.95 7.99
N ASP A 364 31.91 4.75 9.03
CA ASP A 364 31.53 6.16 9.15
C ASP A 364 32.58 7.10 8.51
N ASN A 365 32.13 8.28 8.04
CA ASN A 365 32.47 9.60 8.61
C ASN A 365 32.02 10.75 7.68
N ASP A 366 31.32 11.76 8.23
CA ASP A 366 31.89 13.12 8.40
C ASP A 366 30.86 14.11 9.00
N GLU A 367 31.39 14.94 9.89
CA GLU A 367 30.75 15.96 10.74
C GLU A 367 30.62 17.34 10.06
N ASP A 368 29.69 18.11 10.64
CA ASP A 368 29.67 19.55 10.93
C ASP A 368 29.27 20.66 9.93
N GLN A 369 28.16 21.30 10.35
CA GLN A 369 27.84 22.72 10.62
C GLN A 369 28.06 23.83 9.57
N GLU A 370 27.01 24.64 9.35
CA GLU A 370 27.00 26.08 9.67
C GLU A 370 25.60 26.73 9.61
N LYS A 371 25.42 27.78 10.44
CA LYS A 371 24.20 28.56 10.76
C LYS A 371 23.93 29.70 9.75
N ASN A 372 22.69 30.25 9.74
CA ASN A 372 22.41 31.67 10.08
C ASN A 372 20.92 32.08 9.94
N GLU A 373 20.53 33.00 10.84
CA GLU A 373 19.25 33.64 11.19
C GLU A 373 18.73 34.66 10.13
N PHE A 374 17.48 35.17 10.10
CA PHE A 374 16.80 36.04 11.08
C PHE A 374 15.29 36.25 10.77
N GLY A 375 14.49 36.58 11.80
CA GLY A 375 13.22 37.32 11.69
C GLY A 375 12.24 37.07 12.85
N THR A 376 12.22 37.96 13.85
CA THR A 376 11.48 37.89 15.12
C THR A 376 10.05 38.46 15.06
N GLU A 377 9.08 37.73 15.63
CA GLU A 377 7.77 38.24 16.07
C GLU A 377 7.45 37.70 17.49
N LYS A 378 6.69 38.48 18.27
CA LYS A 378 6.44 38.35 19.71
C LYS A 378 6.04 36.93 20.17
N ILE A 379 6.64 36.52 21.29
CA ILE A 379 6.57 35.20 21.91
C ILE A 379 5.37 35.16 22.88
N GLU A 380 4.47 34.19 22.71
CA GLU A 380 3.61 33.68 23.77
C GLU A 380 4.37 32.49 24.39
N THR A 381 4.54 32.50 25.71
CA THR A 381 5.31 31.47 26.43
C THR A 381 4.34 30.48 27.09
N GLU A 382 4.60 29.19 26.93
CA GLU A 382 3.89 28.12 27.63
C GLU A 382 4.70 27.70 28.88
N GLU A 383 4.04 27.60 30.04
CA GLU A 383 4.68 27.18 31.29
C GLU A 383 4.43 25.69 31.56
N ILE A 384 5.50 24.92 31.78
CA ILE A 384 5.45 23.50 32.13
C ILE A 384 6.04 23.28 33.51
N GLU A 385 5.19 22.87 34.45
CA GLU A 385 5.57 22.54 35.82
C GLU A 385 5.99 21.06 35.95
N PHE A 386 7.18 20.79 36.53
CA PHE A 386 7.67 19.44 36.84
C PHE A 386 8.54 19.45 38.10
N TYR A 387 8.73 18.31 38.77
CA TYR A 387 9.60 18.20 39.94
C TYR A 387 10.91 17.50 39.57
N ASN A 388 12.05 18.06 40.00
CA ASN A 388 13.40 17.54 39.74
C ASN A 388 13.72 16.29 40.59
N ASP A 389 14.89 15.66 40.36
CA ASP A 389 15.34 14.47 41.12
C ASP A 389 15.45 14.73 42.65
N GLY A 390 15.50 15.99 43.07
CA GLY A 390 15.47 16.45 44.46
C GLY A 390 14.07 16.75 45.02
N ASN A 391 13.01 16.50 44.25
CA ASN A 391 11.62 16.81 44.60
C ASN A 391 11.32 18.32 44.73
N GLU A 392 12.06 19.18 44.03
CA GLU A 392 11.79 20.62 43.92
C GLU A 392 10.95 20.92 42.68
N LEU A 393 9.89 21.74 42.82
CA LEU A 393 9.07 22.22 41.70
C LEU A 393 9.93 23.13 40.80
N LYS A 394 9.94 22.84 39.51
CA LYS A 394 10.61 23.57 38.44
C LYS A 394 9.58 23.92 37.35
N ILE A 395 9.68 25.14 36.82
CA ILE A 395 8.76 25.68 35.81
C ILE A 395 9.56 25.97 34.55
N LEU A 396 9.34 25.20 33.48
CA LEU A 396 9.96 25.42 32.17
C LEU A 396 9.12 26.40 31.37
N GLN A 397 9.74 27.48 30.91
CA GLN A 397 9.12 28.35 29.92
C GLN A 397 9.54 27.88 28.52
N ILE A 398 8.54 27.55 27.71
CA ILE A 398 8.73 27.12 26.32
C ILE A 398 8.25 28.24 25.41
N ASN A 399 9.13 28.66 24.50
CA ASN A 399 8.79 29.68 23.51
C ASN A 399 8.02 29.09 22.32
N ASN A 400 7.48 29.98 21.47
CA ASN A 400 6.80 29.64 20.21
C ASN A 400 7.65 28.85 19.18
N ALA A 401 8.95 28.63 19.44
CA ALA A 401 9.84 27.77 18.66
C ALA A 401 10.00 26.35 19.27
N ASN A 402 9.28 26.04 20.36
CA ASN A 402 9.44 24.81 21.16
C ASN A 402 10.85 24.64 21.74
N GLU A 403 11.52 25.76 22.03
CA GLU A 403 12.80 25.80 22.71
C GLU A 403 12.58 26.22 24.17
N ILE A 404 13.35 25.61 25.09
CA ILE A 404 13.37 26.01 26.49
C ILE A 404 13.99 27.42 26.54
N GLU A 405 13.23 28.40 27.01
CA GLU A 405 13.78 29.73 27.25
C GLU A 405 14.82 29.62 28.36
N LYS A 406 16.06 29.98 28.02
CA LYS A 406 17.22 29.89 28.92
C LYS A 406 17.27 31.03 29.93
N GLU A 407 16.12 31.57 30.33
CA GLU A 407 16.05 32.57 31.38
C GLU A 407 15.83 31.85 32.72
N GLU A 408 16.91 31.78 33.51
CA GLU A 408 17.12 30.99 34.73
C GLU A 408 17.19 29.46 34.53
N GLN A 409 18.21 28.83 35.13
CA GLN A 409 18.45 27.37 35.04
C GLN A 409 17.32 26.58 35.72
N VAL A 410 16.31 26.22 34.93
CA VAL A 410 15.16 25.39 35.37
C VAL A 410 15.57 23.92 35.59
N LEU A 411 16.53 23.44 34.81
CA LEU A 411 17.10 22.11 34.91
C LEU A 411 18.44 22.20 35.64
N THR A 412 18.73 21.27 36.55
CA THR A 412 20.08 21.17 37.10
C THR A 412 21.05 20.82 35.96
N MET A 413 22.32 21.23 36.10
CA MET A 413 23.35 20.86 35.13
C MET A 413 23.46 19.33 34.97
N GLU A 414 23.05 18.53 35.97
CA GLU A 414 22.97 17.07 35.89
C GLU A 414 21.77 16.60 35.03
N GLU A 415 20.63 17.26 35.11
CA GLU A 415 19.44 16.96 34.29
C GLU A 415 19.58 17.45 32.85
N GLU A 416 20.14 18.65 32.63
CA GLU A 416 20.59 19.10 31.31
C GLU A 416 21.59 18.10 30.72
N ASN A 417 22.56 17.66 31.52
CA ASN A 417 23.48 16.61 31.09
C ASN A 417 22.76 15.28 30.83
N LYS A 418 21.74 14.86 31.58
CA LYS A 418 20.97 13.63 31.26
C LYS A 418 20.23 13.78 29.92
N PHE A 419 19.64 14.94 29.66
CA PHE A 419 18.98 15.26 28.39
C PHE A 419 19.96 15.28 27.21
N GLU A 420 21.06 16.03 27.32
CA GLU A 420 22.11 16.17 26.29
C GLU A 420 22.89 14.85 26.10
N ASN A 421 23.17 14.11 27.20
CA ASN A 421 23.81 12.79 27.11
C ASN A 421 22.91 11.73 26.50
N ASN A 422 21.58 11.84 26.63
CA ASN A 422 20.69 10.98 25.87
C ASN A 422 20.63 11.39 24.39
N GLU A 423 20.78 12.67 24.08
CA GLU A 423 20.78 13.20 22.70
C GLU A 423 21.83 12.54 21.81
N LYS A 424 23.00 12.21 22.35
CA LYS A 424 24.05 11.47 21.62
C LYS A 424 23.61 10.09 21.14
N TYR A 425 22.67 9.45 21.86
CA TYR A 425 22.08 8.17 21.50
C TYR A 425 20.94 8.29 20.48
N LEU A 426 20.59 9.50 20.06
CA LEU A 426 19.50 9.79 19.11
C LEU A 426 20.03 9.95 17.66
N ASN A 427 21.32 9.72 17.43
CA ASN A 427 21.94 9.68 16.10
C ASN A 427 21.62 8.37 15.36
N LYS A 428 21.61 8.40 14.01
CA LYS A 428 21.41 7.24 13.10
C LYS A 428 22.24 6.01 13.48
N LYS A 429 23.43 6.19 14.06
CA LYS A 429 24.30 5.09 14.52
C LYS A 429 23.61 4.16 15.52
N TYR A 430 22.71 4.69 16.35
CA TYR A 430 21.99 3.94 17.37
C TYR A 430 20.63 3.45 16.88
N LEU A 431 20.16 3.89 15.71
CA LEU A 431 18.87 3.53 15.14
C LEU A 431 19.03 2.38 14.12
N ASN A 432 18.22 1.33 14.26
CA ASN A 432 18.17 0.23 13.30
C ASN A 432 17.34 0.62 12.05
N LYS A 433 17.22 -0.31 11.09
CA LYS A 433 16.52 -0.10 9.80
C LYS A 433 15.03 0.27 9.95
N ILE A 434 14.44 0.07 11.13
CA ILE A 434 13.05 0.45 11.47
C ILE A 434 12.99 1.59 12.51
N ASN A 435 14.08 2.36 12.68
CA ASN A 435 14.21 3.46 13.63
C ASN A 435 14.03 3.07 15.13
N LYS A 436 14.36 1.83 15.51
CA LYS A 436 14.47 1.42 16.92
C LYS A 436 15.91 1.53 17.41
N LEU A 437 16.10 1.90 18.67
CA LEU A 437 17.42 2.02 19.28
C LEU A 437 18.12 0.64 19.41
N LYS A 438 19.43 0.58 19.26
CA LYS A 438 20.26 -0.62 19.46
C LYS A 438 21.56 -0.24 20.19
N PHE A 439 21.80 -0.85 21.34
CA PHE A 439 22.91 -0.52 22.23
C PHE A 439 23.88 -1.70 22.44
N THR A 440 25.16 -1.43 22.69
CA THR A 440 26.07 -2.39 23.36
C THR A 440 25.79 -2.43 24.86
N ASP A 441 26.21 -3.46 25.59
CA ASP A 441 25.95 -3.59 27.04
C ASP A 441 26.44 -2.39 27.88
N ASN A 442 27.53 -1.72 27.45
CA ASN A 442 28.06 -0.54 28.13
C ASN A 442 27.29 0.73 27.74
N GLU A 443 26.94 0.90 26.46
CA GLU A 443 26.10 2.01 25.99
C GLU A 443 24.69 1.91 26.54
N LEU A 444 24.18 0.69 26.70
CA LEU A 444 22.92 0.39 27.34
C LEU A 444 22.94 0.83 28.80
N LYS A 445 23.99 0.49 29.55
CA LYS A 445 24.14 0.92 30.95
C LYS A 445 24.23 2.43 31.06
N ASP A 446 24.94 3.08 30.13
CA ASP A 446 25.03 4.54 30.07
C ASP A 446 23.67 5.17 29.71
N TYR A 447 23.01 4.70 28.66
CA TYR A 447 21.68 5.13 28.23
C TYR A 447 20.63 4.93 29.33
N THR A 448 20.61 3.76 29.99
CA THR A 448 19.70 3.45 31.12
C THR A 448 19.98 4.31 32.34
N LYS A 449 21.24 4.68 32.58
CA LYS A 449 21.62 5.57 33.69
C LYS A 449 21.18 7.02 33.47
N HIS A 450 21.04 7.44 32.21
CA HIS A 450 20.61 8.79 31.84
C HIS A 450 19.13 8.82 31.39
N LEU A 451 18.48 7.68 31.19
CA LEU A 451 17.04 7.54 30.92
C LEU A 451 16.21 8.10 32.09
N ILE A 452 15.26 8.97 31.76
CA ILE A 452 14.33 9.52 32.75
C ILE A 452 13.16 8.54 32.92
N PHE A 453 13.29 7.61 33.88
CA PHE A 453 12.17 6.80 34.37
C PHE A 453 11.39 7.60 35.40
N CYS A 454 10.09 7.73 35.17
CA CYS A 454 9.28 8.72 35.87
C CYS A 454 8.66 8.19 37.16
N ASN A 455 9.48 7.95 38.20
CA ASN A 455 9.03 7.55 39.55
C ASN A 455 8.21 8.66 40.28
N SER A 456 7.32 8.25 41.18
CA SER A 456 6.40 9.03 42.03
C SER A 456 6.46 8.51 43.47
N ASP A 457 6.30 9.38 44.46
CA ASP A 457 5.81 8.99 45.78
C ASP A 457 5.05 10.17 46.41
N PHE A 458 3.77 9.92 46.65
CA PHE A 458 2.80 10.86 47.20
C PHE A 458 2.81 10.76 48.72
N ASN A 459 2.82 11.88 49.48
CA ASN A 459 1.88 12.08 50.59
C ASN A 459 1.97 13.43 51.34
N LYS A 460 0.76 14.03 51.45
CA LYS A 460 0.17 14.80 52.57
C LYS A 460 0.38 16.33 52.66
N LYS A 461 -0.77 16.98 52.40
CA LYS A 461 -1.42 18.12 53.09
C LYS A 461 -1.12 19.54 52.55
N TYR A 462 -2.21 20.32 52.46
CA TYR A 462 -2.36 21.73 52.08
C TYR A 462 -2.50 21.94 50.54
N PHE A 463 -3.52 22.58 49.98
CA PHE A 463 -4.43 23.61 50.49
C PHE A 463 -5.88 23.45 50.02
N SER A 464 -6.77 23.78 50.95
CA SER A 464 -8.14 24.24 50.74
C SER A 464 -8.17 25.67 50.18
N GLU A 465 -9.27 25.96 49.50
CA GLU A 465 -9.99 27.26 49.46
C GLU A 465 -9.52 28.41 48.54
N ASN A 466 -10.49 28.80 47.70
CA ASN A 466 -10.85 30.16 47.26
C ASN A 466 -9.92 30.83 46.22
N ASN A 467 -10.40 31.42 45.11
CA ASN A 467 -11.73 31.86 44.74
C ASN A 467 -11.89 31.98 43.21
N ASN A 468 -13.05 31.54 42.73
CA ASN A 468 -13.88 32.13 41.69
C ASN A 468 -13.43 33.47 41.08
N ASN A 469 -13.46 33.53 39.75
CA ASN A 469 -14.53 34.30 39.12
C ASN A 469 -14.95 33.76 37.74
N ASN A 470 -16.26 33.61 37.64
CA ASN A 470 -17.04 33.07 36.54
C ASN A 470 -17.25 34.06 35.39
N ASN A 471 -17.69 33.47 34.28
CA ASN A 471 -18.53 34.02 33.21
C ASN A 471 -17.84 34.81 32.09
N ASN A 472 -17.67 34.12 30.96
CA ASN A 472 -18.38 34.53 29.75
C ASN A 472 -18.91 33.30 29.00
N ASN A 473 -20.19 33.03 29.21
CA ASN A 473 -21.02 32.26 28.29
C ASN A 473 -21.08 33.02 26.96
N ASN A 474 -20.40 32.51 25.94
CA ASN A 474 -20.81 32.71 24.56
C ASN A 474 -20.90 31.36 23.87
N HIS A 475 -22.14 31.00 23.54
CA HIS A 475 -22.48 29.93 22.62
C HIS A 475 -21.73 30.12 21.30
N ILE A 476 -20.65 29.38 21.12
CA ILE A 476 -20.07 29.10 19.80
C ILE A 476 -20.09 27.58 19.65
N ASN A 477 -20.77 27.12 18.61
CA ASN A 477 -20.92 25.72 18.24
C ASN A 477 -19.53 25.04 18.13
N LYS A 478 -19.11 24.34 19.19
CA LYS A 478 -17.90 23.49 19.22
C LYS A 478 -18.10 22.28 18.29
N ARG A 479 -17.70 22.42 17.04
CA ARG A 479 -17.33 21.32 16.15
C ARG A 479 -15.98 21.65 15.52
N ASP A 480 -15.05 20.72 15.72
CA ASP A 480 -13.74 20.53 15.08
C ASP A 480 -12.56 21.37 15.60
N ASP A 481 -12.12 21.10 16.84
CA ASP A 481 -10.68 21.18 17.14
C ASP A 481 -10.04 19.96 16.44
N LYS A 482 -9.32 20.17 15.34
CA LYS A 482 -8.74 19.05 14.58
C LYS A 482 -7.65 18.40 15.42
N ILE A 483 -7.50 17.08 15.30
CA ILE A 483 -6.44 16.36 16.02
C ILE A 483 -5.05 16.92 15.72
N GLU A 484 -4.82 17.41 14.50
CA GLU A 484 -3.58 18.09 14.11
C GLU A 484 -3.32 19.35 14.94
N ASP A 485 -4.35 20.13 15.27
CA ASP A 485 -4.21 21.33 16.10
C ASP A 485 -3.76 20.93 17.51
N LYS A 486 -4.40 19.90 18.09
CA LYS A 486 -4.01 19.33 19.39
C LYS A 486 -2.60 18.75 19.38
N ILE A 487 -2.20 18.07 18.29
CA ILE A 487 -0.84 17.57 18.12
C ILE A 487 0.15 18.74 18.08
N SER A 488 -0.20 19.86 17.46
CA SER A 488 0.70 21.02 17.35
C SER A 488 0.85 21.83 18.64
N GLN A 489 -0.19 21.88 19.47
CA GLN A 489 -0.29 22.82 20.58
C GLN A 489 0.30 22.29 21.89
N LYS A 490 0.41 20.96 22.08
CA LYS A 490 0.72 20.42 23.41
C LYS A 490 1.85 19.41 23.40
N ASN A 491 3.00 19.71 24.01
CA ASN A 491 4.02 18.68 24.25
C ASN A 491 3.61 17.74 25.40
N ALA A 492 3.95 16.45 25.29
CA ALA A 492 3.76 15.52 26.39
C ALA A 492 4.81 15.76 27.48
N THR A 493 4.36 15.66 28.73
CA THR A 493 5.18 15.84 29.93
C THR A 493 5.10 14.59 30.81
N LYS A 494 5.94 14.52 31.85
CA LYS A 494 5.90 13.43 32.85
C LYS A 494 4.51 13.30 33.49
N SER A 495 3.85 14.44 33.76
CA SER A 495 2.51 14.46 34.37
C SER A 495 1.44 13.78 33.51
N ASP A 496 1.68 13.64 32.20
CA ASP A 496 0.73 13.01 31.29
C ASP A 496 0.78 11.47 31.35
N PHE A 497 1.77 10.85 32.02
CA PHE A 497 1.85 9.39 32.11
C PHE A 497 0.66 8.80 32.89
N ASP A 498 0.23 9.52 33.93
CA ASP A 498 -0.94 9.21 34.77
C ASP A 498 -2.29 9.33 34.08
N LYS A 499 -2.32 9.88 32.87
CA LYS A 499 -3.56 9.99 32.09
C LYS A 499 -4.00 8.66 31.51
N PHE A 500 -3.05 7.76 31.27
CA PHE A 500 -3.31 6.42 30.73
C PHE A 500 -3.61 5.46 31.88
N LYS A 501 -4.64 4.62 31.70
CA LYS A 501 -5.07 3.69 32.74
C LYS A 501 -4.24 2.42 32.80
N ILE A 502 -3.53 2.07 31.72
CA ILE A 502 -2.56 0.98 31.77
C ILE A 502 -1.22 1.49 32.29
N HIS A 503 -0.80 0.90 33.41
CA HIS A 503 0.54 1.04 33.99
C HIS A 503 1.57 0.23 33.18
N ALA A 504 1.75 0.66 31.94
CA ALA A 504 2.86 0.23 31.10
C ALA A 504 4.03 1.19 31.27
N ALA A 505 5.25 0.65 31.25
CA ALA A 505 6.47 1.43 31.21
C ALA A 505 6.49 2.31 29.96
N LYS A 506 6.81 3.59 30.14
CA LYS A 506 6.72 4.64 29.13
C LYS A 506 7.92 5.55 29.17
N VAL A 507 8.23 6.15 28.04
CA VAL A 507 9.32 7.13 27.89
C VAL A 507 8.83 8.32 27.07
N LEU A 508 9.33 9.50 27.40
CA LEU A 508 9.16 10.70 26.56
C LEU A 508 10.19 10.66 25.44
N ASN A 509 9.75 10.98 24.22
CA ASN A 509 10.62 11.00 23.05
C ASN A 509 10.50 12.33 22.31
N ARG A 510 11.64 12.98 22.07
CA ARG A 510 11.79 14.23 21.30
C ARG A 510 12.15 13.99 19.83
N ASN A 511 12.51 12.77 19.43
CA ASN A 511 13.20 12.46 18.17
C ASN A 511 12.38 12.64 16.90
N LYS A 512 11.18 13.18 16.97
CA LYS A 512 10.29 13.25 15.83
C LYS A 512 9.81 14.66 15.57
N TYR A 513 9.99 15.03 14.31
CA TYR A 513 9.39 16.21 13.74
C TYR A 513 8.23 15.78 12.86
N TYR A 514 7.13 16.52 12.96
CA TYR A 514 5.93 16.25 12.18
C TYR A 514 5.59 17.46 11.32
N ASN A 515 5.14 17.20 10.09
CA ASN A 515 4.67 18.25 9.19
C ASN A 515 3.18 18.47 9.45
N VAL A 516 2.86 19.43 10.31
CA VAL A 516 1.49 19.70 10.74
C VAL A 516 0.87 20.78 9.87
N CYS A 517 -0.40 20.62 9.54
CA CYS A 517 -1.12 21.67 8.86
C CYS A 517 -1.30 22.89 9.77
N VAL A 518 -0.83 24.05 9.30
CA VAL A 518 -1.00 25.33 10.00
C VAL A 518 -1.97 26.25 9.27
N GLU A 519 -2.42 25.86 8.08
CA GLU A 519 -3.39 26.62 7.30
C GLU A 519 -4.23 25.69 6.43
N TRP A 520 -5.54 25.68 6.69
CA TRP A 520 -6.52 24.88 5.96
C TRP A 520 -7.21 25.71 4.88
N SER A 521 -7.60 25.06 3.78
CA SER A 521 -8.31 25.71 2.68
C SER A 521 -9.69 26.19 3.13
N LYS A 522 -10.06 27.38 2.65
CA LYS A 522 -11.40 27.96 2.87
C LYS A 522 -12.47 27.30 2.01
N GLU A 523 -12.08 26.69 0.89
CA GLU A 523 -12.97 26.03 -0.07
C GLU A 523 -13.21 24.56 0.30
N ASP A 524 -12.16 23.87 0.78
CA ASP A 524 -12.24 22.50 1.30
C ASP A 524 -11.54 22.43 2.65
N LYS A 525 -12.33 22.30 3.72
CA LYS A 525 -11.83 22.25 5.10
C LYS A 525 -10.87 21.09 5.37
N ASN A 526 -10.79 20.09 4.49
CA ASN A 526 -9.89 18.94 4.63
C ASN A 526 -8.59 19.06 3.83
N VAL A 527 -8.41 20.14 3.08
CA VAL A 527 -7.20 20.40 2.29
C VAL A 527 -6.27 21.32 3.07
N CYS A 528 -5.08 20.82 3.36
CA CYS A 528 -4.03 21.64 3.95
C CYS A 528 -3.32 22.48 2.88
N VAL A 529 -3.35 23.80 3.03
CA VAL A 529 -2.69 24.76 2.12
C VAL A 529 -1.22 24.94 2.50
N ARG A 530 -0.92 24.94 3.81
CA ARG A 530 0.43 25.19 4.32
C ARG A 530 0.74 24.30 5.51
N ARG A 531 1.90 23.65 5.48
CA ARG A 531 2.42 22.80 6.57
C ARG A 531 3.64 23.44 7.22
N LYS A 532 3.77 23.29 8.54
CA LYS A 532 4.95 23.66 9.33
C LYS A 532 5.54 22.39 9.92
N LYS A 533 6.86 22.27 9.88
CA LYS A 533 7.58 21.23 10.61
C LYS A 533 7.67 21.64 12.08
N ILE A 534 7.17 20.80 12.98
CA ILE A 534 7.23 21.03 14.43
C ILE A 534 7.99 19.90 15.11
N ASN A 535 8.74 20.23 16.15
CA ASN A 535 9.29 19.23 17.07
C ASN A 535 8.24 18.93 18.14
N LYS A 536 8.03 17.65 18.44
CA LYS A 536 6.99 17.19 19.35
C LYS A 536 7.57 16.22 20.38
N TYR A 537 7.33 16.50 21.64
CA TYR A 537 7.47 15.51 22.70
C TYR A 537 6.18 14.71 22.79
N CYS A 538 6.29 13.39 22.67
CA CYS A 538 5.19 12.46 22.86
C CYS A 538 5.67 11.24 23.65
N ILE A 539 4.74 10.40 24.05
CA ILE A 539 4.92 9.23 24.91
C ILE A 539 5.01 8.00 24.03
N TYR A 540 6.11 7.26 24.15
CA TYR A 540 6.22 5.89 23.66
C TYR A 540 6.07 4.89 24.79
N LYS A 541 5.67 3.69 24.40
CA LYS A 541 5.90 2.50 25.21
C LYS A 541 7.40 2.24 25.31
N TYR A 542 7.86 1.90 26.50
CA TYR A 542 9.23 1.44 26.71
C TYR A 542 9.40 0.05 26.11
N ASN A 543 10.41 -0.11 25.24
CA ASN A 543 10.77 -1.40 24.65
C ASN A 543 12.02 -1.94 25.34
N ALA A 544 11.87 -2.89 26.26
CA ALA A 544 13.02 -3.48 26.95
C ALA A 544 13.92 -4.30 26.01
N GLU A 545 13.37 -4.88 24.94
CA GLU A 545 14.14 -5.76 24.04
C GLU A 545 15.12 -4.99 23.16
N SER A 546 14.79 -3.75 22.75
CA SER A 546 15.78 -2.88 22.07
C SER A 546 16.99 -2.59 22.94
N ASP A 547 16.80 -2.74 24.24
CA ASP A 547 17.77 -2.50 25.29
C ASP A 547 18.38 -3.84 25.79
N ASN A 548 18.20 -4.97 25.10
CA ASN A 548 18.64 -6.31 25.55
C ASN A 548 18.18 -6.67 26.98
N LEU A 549 17.10 -6.06 27.45
CA LEU A 549 16.48 -6.31 28.74
C LEU A 549 15.20 -7.12 28.56
N THR A 550 14.84 -7.86 29.60
CA THR A 550 13.53 -8.51 29.69
C THR A 550 12.72 -7.84 30.79
N CYS A 551 11.44 -7.60 30.50
CA CYS A 551 10.49 -7.03 31.43
C CYS A 551 9.32 -7.98 31.64
N GLU A 552 8.63 -7.84 32.77
CA GLU A 552 7.34 -8.49 32.97
C GLU A 552 6.34 -7.87 31.97
N LYS A 553 5.81 -8.67 31.04
CA LYS A 553 4.84 -8.23 30.03
C LYS A 553 3.41 -8.51 30.49
N TYR A 554 2.44 -7.69 30.05
CA TYR A 554 1.03 -8.03 30.26
C TYR A 554 0.65 -9.27 29.45
N VAL A 555 -0.16 -10.15 30.02
CA VAL A 555 -0.80 -11.23 29.27
C VAL A 555 -2.22 -10.84 28.84
N THR A 556 -2.76 -11.48 27.80
CA THR A 556 -4.10 -11.19 27.26
C THR A 556 -5.16 -11.18 28.36
N GLU A 557 -5.11 -12.11 29.31
CA GLU A 557 -6.09 -12.22 30.41
C GLU A 557 -6.09 -11.01 31.36
N GLU A 558 -5.00 -10.24 31.44
CA GLU A 558 -4.90 -9.06 32.30
C GLU A 558 -5.52 -7.81 31.67
N VAL A 559 -5.54 -7.74 30.34
CA VAL A 559 -5.92 -6.55 29.57
C VAL A 559 -7.17 -6.74 28.71
N GLU A 560 -7.60 -7.98 28.46
CA GLU A 560 -8.89 -8.28 27.86
C GLU A 560 -10.03 -8.05 28.87
N PRO A 561 -11.20 -7.52 28.45
CA PRO A 561 -12.32 -7.30 29.36
C PRO A 561 -12.76 -8.57 30.06
N ARG A 562 -12.92 -8.50 31.39
CA ARG A 562 -13.35 -9.66 32.21
C ARG A 562 -14.75 -10.15 31.92
N ASN A 563 -15.60 -9.33 31.29
CA ASN A 563 -16.96 -9.70 30.94
C ASN A 563 -17.24 -9.42 29.47
N LEU A 564 -18.07 -10.29 28.91
CA LEU A 564 -18.48 -10.24 27.52
C LEU A 564 -19.27 -8.94 27.19
N ASP A 565 -20.06 -8.44 28.14
CA ASP A 565 -20.90 -7.26 27.90
C ASP A 565 -20.10 -5.99 27.61
N MET A 566 -18.89 -5.84 28.19
CA MET A 566 -17.99 -4.74 27.84
C MET A 566 -17.50 -4.83 26.39
N ILE A 567 -17.14 -6.03 25.93
CA ILE A 567 -16.76 -6.27 24.52
C ILE A 567 -17.93 -5.89 23.60
N ILE A 568 -19.15 -6.30 23.95
CA ILE A 568 -20.36 -5.95 23.20
C ILE A 568 -20.58 -4.43 23.16
N LYS A 569 -20.37 -3.72 24.27
CA LYS A 569 -20.47 -2.25 24.30
C LYS A 569 -19.43 -1.59 23.39
N HIS A 570 -18.19 -2.08 23.36
CA HIS A 570 -17.15 -1.56 22.47
C HIS A 570 -17.49 -1.75 21.00
N ILE A 571 -17.99 -2.94 20.62
CA ILE A 571 -18.45 -3.20 19.24
C ILE A 571 -19.50 -2.16 18.83
N LYS A 572 -20.50 -1.92 19.68
CA LYS A 572 -21.58 -0.95 19.40
C LYS A 572 -21.10 0.49 19.32
N LYS A 573 -20.11 0.88 20.13
CA LYS A 573 -19.53 2.23 20.10
C LYS A 573 -18.70 2.43 18.82
N LEU A 574 -17.79 1.51 18.54
CA LEU A 574 -16.88 1.57 17.40
C LEU A 574 -17.60 1.47 16.06
N SER A 575 -18.73 0.75 15.99
CA SER A 575 -19.51 0.63 14.75
C SER A 575 -19.93 1.97 14.16
N THR A 576 -20.14 2.99 15.00
CA THR A 576 -20.48 4.35 14.54
C THR A 576 -19.39 4.93 13.63
N VAL A 577 -18.12 4.75 14.00
CA VAL A 577 -16.96 5.21 13.22
C VAL A 577 -16.68 4.24 12.07
N VAL A 578 -16.67 2.92 12.33
CA VAL A 578 -16.43 1.90 11.29
C VAL A 578 -17.39 2.07 10.11
N ASN A 579 -18.69 2.24 10.38
CA ASN A 579 -19.70 2.35 9.32
C ASN A 579 -19.58 3.64 8.51
N LYS A 580 -18.99 4.70 9.07
CA LYS A 580 -18.66 5.95 8.35
C LYS A 580 -17.63 5.70 7.25
N TYR A 581 -16.76 4.69 7.40
CA TYR A 581 -15.67 4.33 6.47
C TYR A 581 -15.85 2.97 5.80
N LYS A 582 -17.09 2.48 5.68
CA LYS A 582 -17.40 1.19 5.06
C LYS A 582 -16.98 1.03 3.60
N ASP A 583 -16.74 2.14 2.89
CA ASP A 583 -16.24 2.17 1.51
C ASP A 583 -14.72 2.02 1.42
N LEU A 584 -14.04 2.14 2.55
CA LEU A 584 -12.59 2.02 2.73
C LEU A 584 -12.23 0.70 3.43
N ILE A 585 -13.05 0.26 4.38
CA ILE A 585 -12.82 -0.98 5.14
C ILE A 585 -13.32 -2.17 4.32
N TYR A 586 -12.39 -3.00 3.86
CA TYR A 586 -12.69 -4.19 3.08
C TYR A 586 -13.06 -5.37 3.99
N ILE A 587 -12.25 -5.62 5.02
CA ILE A 587 -12.39 -6.74 5.94
C ILE A 587 -12.21 -6.23 7.38
N TYR A 588 -13.11 -6.63 8.26
CA TYR A 588 -12.89 -6.63 9.70
C TYR A 588 -12.33 -8.00 10.11
N GLN A 589 -11.10 -8.02 10.62
CA GLN A 589 -10.41 -9.24 10.99
C GLN A 589 -10.49 -9.49 12.50
N GLY A 590 -10.74 -10.74 12.88
CA GLY A 590 -10.79 -11.16 14.29
C GLY A 590 -12.14 -10.92 14.96
N ALA A 591 -12.14 -11.05 16.29
CA ALA A 591 -13.36 -10.96 17.10
C ALA A 591 -13.12 -10.17 18.39
N PHE A 592 -12.29 -9.12 18.37
CA PHE A 592 -11.90 -8.33 19.55
C PHE A 592 -11.05 -9.08 20.60
N ILE A 593 -11.03 -10.40 20.55
CA ILE A 593 -10.49 -11.27 21.59
C ILE A 593 -9.24 -12.01 21.13
N GLY A 594 -8.42 -12.37 22.10
CA GLY A 594 -7.20 -13.15 21.93
C GLY A 594 -5.94 -12.32 21.77
N LYS A 595 -4.80 -13.01 21.90
CA LYS A 595 -3.47 -12.42 21.67
C LYS A 595 -3.42 -11.85 20.26
N TRP A 596 -2.94 -10.61 20.13
CA TRP A 596 -2.95 -9.81 18.90
C TRP A 596 -4.29 -9.73 18.13
N GLY A 597 -5.41 -10.09 18.78
CA GLY A 597 -6.73 -10.20 18.13
C GLY A 597 -6.94 -11.46 17.27
N GLU A 598 -6.05 -12.44 17.39
CA GLU A 598 -5.99 -13.65 16.53
C GLU A 598 -6.79 -14.82 17.08
N MET A 599 -7.59 -14.57 18.12
CA MET A 599 -8.53 -15.54 18.65
C MET A 599 -7.83 -16.81 19.20
N ASN A 600 -6.61 -16.69 19.71
CA ASN A 600 -5.94 -17.63 20.62
C ASN A 600 -5.79 -16.99 22.01
N ASN A 601 -5.46 -17.79 23.03
CA ASN A 601 -5.10 -17.29 24.37
C ASN A 601 -6.13 -16.29 24.95
N SER A 602 -7.42 -16.61 24.81
CA SER A 602 -8.53 -15.85 25.40
C SER A 602 -9.52 -16.81 26.04
N THR A 603 -10.13 -16.37 27.13
CA THR A 603 -11.17 -17.15 27.82
C THR A 603 -12.46 -17.28 27.00
N PHE A 604 -12.68 -16.39 26.02
CA PHE A 604 -13.90 -16.36 25.20
C PHE A 604 -13.80 -17.16 23.91
N THR A 605 -12.61 -17.61 23.50
CA THR A 605 -12.42 -18.32 22.21
C THR A 605 -12.74 -19.82 22.30
N ASN A 606 -12.61 -20.40 23.50
CA ASN A 606 -12.96 -21.79 23.77
C ASN A 606 -14.46 -21.96 24.07
N ASP A 607 -15.15 -20.89 24.48
CA ASP A 607 -16.60 -20.87 24.65
C ASP A 607 -17.31 -20.43 23.36
N LEU A 608 -17.95 -21.39 22.69
CA LEU A 608 -18.66 -21.13 21.44
C LEU A 608 -19.85 -20.17 21.64
N ASP A 609 -20.47 -20.12 22.83
CA ASP A 609 -21.56 -19.18 23.13
C ASP A 609 -21.07 -17.73 23.12
N SER A 610 -20.00 -17.44 23.86
CA SER A 610 -19.37 -16.11 23.88
C SER A 610 -18.89 -15.70 22.49
N LEU A 611 -18.12 -16.55 21.81
CA LEU A 611 -17.62 -16.27 20.47
C LEU A 611 -18.76 -15.98 19.48
N ASN A 612 -19.84 -16.80 19.52
CA ASN A 612 -20.99 -16.61 18.66
C ASN A 612 -21.71 -15.28 18.94
N LYS A 613 -21.88 -14.90 20.21
CA LYS A 613 -22.49 -13.62 20.61
C LYS A 613 -21.66 -12.43 20.14
N ILE A 614 -20.33 -12.50 20.22
CA ILE A 614 -19.41 -11.46 19.72
C ILE A 614 -19.57 -11.29 18.21
N VAL A 615 -19.43 -12.37 17.44
CA VAL A 615 -19.47 -12.30 15.97
C VAL A 615 -20.84 -11.88 15.47
N ASN A 616 -21.93 -12.34 16.09
CA ASN A 616 -23.28 -11.88 15.72
C ASN A 616 -23.52 -10.40 16.09
N THR A 617 -22.87 -9.89 17.15
CA THR A 617 -22.93 -8.45 17.47
C THR A 617 -22.17 -7.64 16.41
N ILE A 618 -21.00 -8.10 15.96
CA ILE A 618 -20.30 -7.46 14.83
C ILE A 618 -21.18 -7.50 13.58
N GLU A 619 -21.80 -8.65 13.29
CA GLU A 619 -22.71 -8.81 12.16
C GLU A 619 -23.87 -7.81 12.19
N GLU A 620 -24.48 -7.61 13.35
CA GLU A 620 -25.63 -6.72 13.54
C GLU A 620 -25.25 -5.24 13.41
N TYR A 621 -24.08 -4.83 13.92
CA TYR A 621 -23.72 -3.41 14.04
C TYR A 621 -22.78 -2.90 12.95
N PHE A 622 -21.94 -3.74 12.35
CA PHE A 622 -21.04 -3.32 11.27
C PHE A 622 -21.75 -3.42 9.93
N ASP A 623 -21.54 -2.44 9.05
CA ASP A 623 -22.23 -2.35 7.77
C ASP A 623 -22.04 -3.64 6.94
N PRO A 624 -23.10 -4.23 6.36
CA PRO A 624 -23.03 -5.48 5.61
C PRO A 624 -22.07 -5.47 4.41
N SER A 625 -21.59 -4.31 3.94
CA SER A 625 -20.61 -4.24 2.86
C SER A 625 -19.20 -4.68 3.24
N ILE A 626 -18.90 -4.73 4.54
CA ILE A 626 -17.59 -5.11 5.13
C ILE A 626 -17.56 -6.64 5.30
N TYR A 627 -16.48 -7.33 4.95
CA TYR A 627 -16.34 -8.75 5.30
C TYR A 627 -15.94 -8.92 6.76
N ILE A 628 -16.32 -10.02 7.41
CA ILE A 628 -15.87 -10.37 8.77
C ILE A 628 -15.02 -11.61 8.66
N SER A 629 -13.80 -11.66 9.16
CA SER A 629 -12.95 -12.86 9.06
C SER A 629 -12.59 -13.44 10.41
N VAL A 630 -12.70 -14.77 10.56
CA VAL A 630 -12.27 -15.51 11.77
C VAL A 630 -11.05 -16.39 11.49
N ARG A 631 -10.24 -16.66 12.52
CA ARG A 631 -8.88 -17.24 12.40
C ARG A 631 -8.82 -18.69 11.89
N THR A 632 -9.88 -19.48 12.05
CA THR A 632 -9.85 -20.90 11.62
C THR A 632 -11.18 -21.33 11.03
N PRO A 633 -11.17 -22.30 10.09
CA PRO A 633 -12.39 -22.97 9.64
C PRO A 633 -13.24 -23.57 10.77
N ARG A 634 -12.61 -24.04 11.87
CA ARG A 634 -13.30 -24.49 13.09
C ARG A 634 -14.23 -23.41 13.63
N TYR A 635 -13.71 -22.19 13.81
CA TYR A 635 -14.50 -21.07 14.31
C TYR A 635 -15.65 -20.75 13.38
N TYR A 636 -15.38 -20.68 12.07
CA TYR A 636 -16.41 -20.45 11.06
C TYR A 636 -17.55 -21.47 11.19
N ARG A 637 -17.25 -22.77 11.15
CA ARG A 637 -18.26 -23.83 11.21
C ARG A 637 -19.07 -23.79 12.50
N GLY A 638 -18.41 -23.62 13.64
CA GLY A 638 -19.09 -23.50 14.94
C GLY A 638 -20.07 -22.32 14.97
N ILE A 639 -19.62 -21.13 14.55
CA ILE A 639 -20.44 -19.92 14.52
C ILE A 639 -21.63 -20.09 13.57
N MET A 640 -21.39 -20.61 12.36
CA MET A 640 -22.45 -20.79 11.37
C MET A 640 -23.48 -21.82 11.81
N ASN A 641 -23.05 -22.96 12.36
CA ASN A 641 -23.96 -23.99 12.85
C ASN A 641 -24.83 -23.50 14.00
N LYS A 642 -24.26 -22.69 14.91
CA LYS A 642 -25.00 -22.10 16.02
C LYS A 642 -25.94 -20.97 15.59
N SER A 643 -25.58 -20.21 14.56
CA SER A 643 -26.37 -19.06 14.07
C SER A 643 -27.49 -19.43 13.10
N LYS A 644 -27.74 -20.72 12.80
CA LYS A 644 -28.71 -21.15 11.78
C LYS A 644 -30.12 -20.58 11.95
N SER A 645 -30.55 -20.37 13.19
CA SER A 645 -31.86 -19.80 13.53
C SER A 645 -31.86 -18.27 13.63
N ASN A 646 -30.70 -17.61 13.54
CA ASN A 646 -30.61 -16.16 13.67
C ASN A 646 -31.18 -15.47 12.41
N LYS A 647 -31.89 -14.36 12.61
CA LYS A 647 -32.50 -13.58 11.52
C LYS A 647 -31.49 -13.10 10.47
N ASN A 648 -30.27 -12.79 10.89
CA ASN A 648 -29.17 -12.32 10.06
C ASN A 648 -28.30 -13.45 9.47
N TYR A 649 -28.66 -14.73 9.63
CA TYR A 649 -27.86 -15.87 9.18
C TYR A 649 -27.41 -15.79 7.72
N GLN A 650 -28.31 -15.39 6.80
CA GLN A 650 -27.96 -15.27 5.38
C GLN A 650 -26.99 -14.12 5.11
N SER A 651 -27.11 -13.01 5.85
CA SER A 651 -26.17 -11.89 5.76
C SER A 651 -24.79 -12.32 6.25
N LEU A 652 -24.73 -12.95 7.43
CA LEU A 652 -23.51 -13.51 7.99
C LEU A 652 -22.86 -14.52 7.04
N LYS A 653 -23.62 -15.47 6.48
CA LYS A 653 -23.12 -16.46 5.52
C LYS A 653 -22.45 -15.83 4.30
N ASN A 654 -22.94 -14.69 3.84
CA ASN A 654 -22.43 -14.03 2.64
C ASN A 654 -21.15 -13.20 2.90
N ARG A 655 -20.79 -12.94 4.16
CA ARG A 655 -19.66 -12.06 4.48
C ARG A 655 -18.71 -12.56 5.57
N LEU A 656 -19.06 -13.63 6.30
CA LEU A 656 -18.14 -14.30 7.21
C LEU A 656 -17.09 -15.05 6.38
N SER A 657 -15.82 -14.81 6.66
CA SER A 657 -14.68 -15.24 5.88
C SER A 657 -13.57 -15.75 6.80
N LEU A 658 -12.39 -16.03 6.26
CA LEU A 658 -11.27 -16.58 7.02
C LEU A 658 -10.05 -15.67 6.98
N PHE A 659 -9.26 -15.76 8.04
CA PHE A 659 -7.86 -15.41 7.98
C PHE A 659 -7.02 -16.49 8.66
N ASN A 660 -5.74 -16.61 8.33
CA ASN A 660 -4.82 -17.58 8.90
C ASN A 660 -3.46 -16.91 9.20
N ASP A 661 -3.07 -16.91 10.47
CA ASP A 661 -1.83 -16.33 11.01
C ASP A 661 -0.65 -17.34 11.06
N GLY A 662 -0.83 -18.49 10.40
CA GLY A 662 0.08 -19.63 10.42
C GLY A 662 0.29 -20.26 9.05
N LEU A 663 0.05 -19.52 7.96
CA LEU A 663 0.05 -20.07 6.60
C LEU A 663 1.41 -20.69 6.28
N PHE A 664 1.36 -21.85 5.61
CA PHE A 664 2.50 -22.57 5.06
C PHE A 664 3.47 -23.19 6.08
N TYR A 665 3.25 -23.03 7.38
CA TYR A 665 4.23 -23.43 8.39
C TYR A 665 4.53 -24.95 8.38
N ASN A 666 3.51 -25.79 8.47
CA ASN A 666 3.65 -27.25 8.48
C ASN A 666 2.29 -27.92 8.12
N ASN A 667 2.17 -29.24 8.31
CA ASN A 667 0.93 -29.95 7.99
C ASN A 667 -0.31 -29.39 8.73
N ASN A 668 -0.15 -28.84 9.94
CA ASN A 668 -1.26 -28.26 10.71
C ASN A 668 -1.41 -26.74 10.56
N ASP A 669 -0.64 -26.09 9.68
CA ASP A 669 -0.59 -24.62 9.49
C ASP A 669 -0.54 -23.88 10.83
N TYR A 670 0.48 -24.23 11.63
CA TYR A 670 0.75 -23.62 12.94
C TYR A 670 -0.47 -23.66 13.89
N GLY A 671 -1.13 -24.82 13.90
CA GLY A 671 -2.30 -25.09 14.74
C GLY A 671 -3.62 -24.60 14.19
N THR A 672 -3.69 -24.14 12.93
CA THR A 672 -4.96 -23.84 12.25
C THR A 672 -5.79 -25.11 12.00
N TYR A 673 -5.11 -26.19 11.59
CA TYR A 673 -5.72 -27.51 11.38
C TYR A 673 -5.40 -28.47 12.54
N GLY A 674 -6.02 -29.64 12.54
CA GLY A 674 -5.84 -30.68 13.55
C GLY A 674 -5.95 -32.07 12.93
N ASN A 675 -6.44 -33.03 13.73
CA ASN A 675 -6.50 -34.44 13.35
C ASN A 675 -7.91 -35.05 13.48
N SER A 676 -8.91 -34.27 13.89
CA SER A 676 -10.30 -34.74 14.05
C SER A 676 -11.02 -34.88 12.71
N ASP A 677 -12.09 -35.68 12.66
CA ASP A 677 -13.02 -35.64 11.53
C ASP A 677 -13.85 -34.35 11.57
N ILE A 678 -14.05 -33.72 10.41
CA ILE A 678 -14.76 -32.44 10.30
C ILE A 678 -16.20 -32.45 10.83
N ASN A 679 -16.85 -33.61 10.96
CA ASN A 679 -18.22 -33.73 11.44
C ASN A 679 -18.32 -33.87 12.97
N GLU A 680 -17.21 -34.11 13.66
CA GLU A 680 -17.17 -34.17 15.12
C GLU A 680 -17.56 -32.82 15.75
N ASN A 681 -18.12 -32.87 16.96
CA ASN A 681 -18.57 -31.70 17.74
C ASN A 681 -19.35 -30.67 16.90
N ASN A 682 -20.22 -31.16 15.99
CA ASN A 682 -21.00 -30.33 15.08
C ASN A 682 -20.14 -29.33 14.28
N GLY A 683 -18.97 -29.77 13.83
CA GLY A 683 -18.02 -28.97 13.05
C GLY A 683 -17.09 -28.06 13.87
N PHE A 684 -17.27 -27.97 15.18
CA PHE A 684 -16.42 -27.17 16.07
C PHE A 684 -15.20 -27.96 16.55
N VAL A 685 -14.44 -28.51 15.61
CA VAL A 685 -13.14 -29.17 15.81
C VAL A 685 -12.11 -28.66 14.80
N LYS A 686 -10.83 -28.80 15.13
CA LYS A 686 -9.73 -28.60 14.18
C LYS A 686 -9.61 -29.88 13.34
N ALA A 687 -10.12 -29.86 12.12
CA ALA A 687 -10.17 -31.04 11.28
C ALA A 687 -8.83 -31.30 10.57
N THR A 688 -8.70 -32.45 9.93
CA THR A 688 -7.51 -32.79 9.12
C THR A 688 -7.23 -31.75 8.02
N ARG A 689 -5.95 -31.50 7.68
CA ARG A 689 -5.56 -30.58 6.59
C ARG A 689 -6.37 -30.81 5.31
N LYS A 690 -6.54 -32.06 4.89
CA LYS A 690 -7.28 -32.42 3.68
C LYS A 690 -8.74 -31.93 3.74
N GLN A 691 -9.43 -32.17 4.86
CA GLN A 691 -10.81 -31.73 5.05
C GLN A 691 -10.90 -30.20 5.13
N GLU A 692 -9.95 -29.56 5.82
CA GLU A 692 -9.93 -28.10 5.98
C GLU A 692 -9.62 -27.37 4.67
N VAL A 693 -8.69 -27.89 3.86
CA VAL A 693 -8.40 -27.34 2.53
C VAL A 693 -9.60 -27.53 1.59
N THR A 694 -10.26 -28.69 1.63
CA THR A 694 -11.48 -28.92 0.83
C THR A 694 -12.59 -27.94 1.22
N PHE A 695 -12.81 -27.76 2.52
CA PHE A 695 -13.79 -26.82 3.05
C PHE A 695 -13.48 -25.38 2.64
N GLN A 696 -12.22 -24.96 2.73
CA GLN A 696 -11.78 -23.63 2.28
C GLN A 696 -11.91 -23.44 0.78
N ASN A 697 -11.62 -24.48 -0.02
CA ASN A 697 -11.80 -24.45 -1.46
C ASN A 697 -13.26 -24.12 -1.85
N GLU A 698 -14.24 -24.67 -1.13
CA GLU A 698 -15.65 -24.36 -1.39
C GLU A 698 -16.06 -22.99 -0.84
N LEU A 699 -15.69 -22.68 0.42
CA LEU A 699 -16.09 -21.46 1.10
C LEU A 699 -15.52 -20.21 0.40
N CYS A 700 -14.22 -20.23 0.12
CA CYS A 700 -13.46 -19.06 -0.29
C CYS A 700 -13.66 -18.70 -1.77
N LEU A 701 -14.54 -19.41 -2.49
CA LEU A 701 -15.11 -18.95 -3.76
C LEU A 701 -16.08 -17.77 -3.58
N THR A 702 -16.58 -17.54 -2.37
CA THR A 702 -17.62 -16.53 -2.10
C THR A 702 -17.21 -15.47 -1.09
N VAL A 703 -16.17 -15.73 -0.30
CA VAL A 703 -15.66 -14.83 0.74
C VAL A 703 -14.11 -14.86 0.76
N PRO A 704 -13.44 -13.78 1.17
CA PRO A 704 -11.98 -13.69 1.10
C PRO A 704 -11.27 -14.55 2.16
N ASN A 705 -10.04 -14.97 1.83
CA ASN A 705 -9.13 -15.68 2.73
C ASN A 705 -7.72 -15.11 2.60
N GLY A 706 -7.01 -14.96 3.71
CA GLY A 706 -5.66 -14.39 3.71
C GLY A 706 -5.02 -14.42 5.09
N GLY A 707 -3.90 -13.74 5.28
CA GLY A 707 -3.24 -13.63 6.58
C GLY A 707 -1.73 -13.63 6.46
N GLU A 708 -1.04 -14.39 7.31
CA GLU A 708 0.40 -14.28 7.52
C GLU A 708 1.09 -15.61 7.21
N GLY A 709 2.15 -15.54 6.40
CA GLY A 709 3.01 -16.68 6.07
C GLY A 709 4.12 -16.84 7.10
N VAL A 710 4.34 -18.06 7.59
CA VAL A 710 5.29 -18.31 8.68
C VAL A 710 6.43 -19.22 8.21
N TYR A 711 7.67 -18.72 8.29
CA TYR A 711 8.87 -19.52 8.10
C TYR A 711 9.07 -20.53 9.24
N ASN A 712 9.44 -21.76 8.90
CA ASN A 712 9.58 -22.88 9.83
C ASN A 712 11.04 -23.31 10.10
N GLY A 713 12.02 -22.59 9.54
CA GLY A 713 13.44 -22.92 9.71
C GLY A 713 13.92 -24.19 9.01
N MET A 714 13.05 -24.90 8.28
CA MET A 714 13.43 -26.14 7.60
C MET A 714 14.21 -25.85 6.32
N ASN A 715 15.31 -26.59 6.13
CA ASN A 715 16.00 -26.62 4.84
C ASN A 715 15.07 -27.15 3.73
N ASP A 716 15.26 -26.65 2.51
CA ASP A 716 14.51 -27.07 1.34
C ASP A 716 15.46 -27.49 0.22
N ASP A 717 15.62 -28.80 0.03
CA ASP A 717 16.45 -29.35 -1.05
C ASP A 717 15.72 -29.35 -2.41
N ASN A 718 14.42 -29.04 -2.42
CA ASN A 718 13.53 -29.16 -3.58
C ASN A 718 13.19 -27.81 -4.24
N LYS A 719 14.02 -26.77 -4.02
CA LYS A 719 13.83 -25.42 -4.59
C LYS A 719 13.93 -25.38 -6.13
N ARG A 720 14.60 -26.38 -6.73
CA ARG A 720 15.02 -26.42 -8.15
C ARG A 720 14.79 -27.79 -8.80
N ILE A 721 13.58 -28.33 -8.63
CA ILE A 721 13.20 -29.61 -9.23
C ILE A 721 12.65 -29.45 -10.64
N ALA A 722 12.80 -30.50 -11.45
CA ALA A 722 12.20 -30.56 -12.78
C ALA A 722 10.67 -30.69 -12.70
N LYS A 723 9.96 -30.21 -13.74
CA LYS A 723 8.48 -30.12 -13.79
C LYS A 723 7.79 -31.44 -13.46
N GLU A 724 8.34 -32.55 -13.95
CA GLU A 724 7.83 -33.90 -13.77
C GLU A 724 7.89 -34.41 -12.32
N LYS A 725 8.72 -33.82 -11.45
CA LYS A 725 8.83 -34.20 -10.03
C LYS A 725 7.88 -33.43 -9.12
N ILE A 726 7.28 -32.33 -9.59
CA ILE A 726 6.38 -31.50 -8.79
C ILE A 726 5.17 -32.32 -8.28
N PRO A 727 4.48 -33.16 -9.09
CA PRO A 727 3.34 -33.93 -8.59
C PRO A 727 3.70 -34.87 -7.42
N GLU A 728 4.88 -35.48 -7.43
CA GLU A 728 5.37 -36.33 -6.34
C GLU A 728 5.59 -35.52 -5.05
N LEU A 729 6.22 -34.34 -5.17
CA LEU A 729 6.43 -33.41 -4.05
C LEU A 729 5.09 -32.95 -3.44
N LEU A 730 4.09 -32.64 -4.27
CA LEU A 730 2.77 -32.19 -3.80
C LEU A 730 1.98 -33.31 -3.12
N GLN A 731 2.19 -34.57 -3.52
CA GLN A 731 1.51 -35.71 -2.90
C GLN A 731 2.01 -35.97 -1.47
N ASN A 732 3.31 -35.79 -1.22
CA ASN A 732 3.94 -35.99 0.09
C ASN A 732 4.90 -34.84 0.43
N PRO A 733 4.37 -33.66 0.80
CA PRO A 733 5.18 -32.49 1.09
C PRO A 733 6.02 -32.69 2.35
N ILE A 734 7.34 -32.55 2.21
CA ILE A 734 8.30 -32.59 3.33
C ILE A 734 8.40 -31.22 4.01
N ASN A 735 8.48 -30.15 3.22
CA ASN A 735 8.52 -28.77 3.69
C ASN A 735 7.35 -27.97 3.07
N TYR A 736 6.48 -27.43 3.92
CA TYR A 736 5.29 -26.68 3.49
C TYR A 736 5.61 -25.26 3.05
N ASN A 737 6.74 -24.70 3.48
CA ASN A 737 7.26 -23.42 3.01
C ASN A 737 7.85 -23.50 1.58
N ASN A 738 8.08 -24.70 1.02
CA ASN A 738 8.56 -24.85 -0.36
C ASN A 738 7.62 -24.12 -1.34
N PHE A 739 8.18 -23.42 -2.33
CA PHE A 739 7.42 -22.62 -3.30
C PHE A 739 6.28 -23.39 -3.96
N TYR A 740 6.52 -24.61 -4.47
CA TYR A 740 5.48 -25.35 -5.19
C TYR A 740 4.35 -25.79 -4.26
N VAL A 741 4.69 -26.21 -3.03
CA VAL A 741 3.73 -26.63 -2.00
C VAL A 741 2.90 -25.42 -1.53
N SER A 742 3.55 -24.29 -1.27
CA SER A 742 2.90 -23.03 -0.89
C SER A 742 1.99 -22.51 -2.02
N ASN A 743 2.46 -22.55 -3.27
CA ASN A 743 1.71 -22.16 -4.46
C ASN A 743 0.45 -23.03 -4.67
N ASP A 744 0.58 -24.36 -4.57
CA ASP A 744 -0.56 -25.27 -4.68
C ASP A 744 -1.56 -25.05 -3.53
N HIS A 745 -1.05 -24.90 -2.30
CA HIS A 745 -1.89 -24.65 -1.15
C HIS A 745 -2.66 -23.32 -1.29
N ALA A 746 -1.99 -22.22 -1.67
CA ALA A 746 -2.61 -20.91 -1.89
C ALA A 746 -3.74 -20.97 -2.94
N ARG A 747 -3.54 -21.74 -4.01
CA ARG A 747 -4.53 -21.97 -5.07
C ARG A 747 -5.74 -22.74 -4.55
N ASN A 748 -5.52 -23.76 -3.72
CA ASN A 748 -6.57 -24.62 -3.17
C ASN A 748 -7.38 -23.95 -2.05
N ILE A 749 -6.85 -22.97 -1.32
CA ILE A 749 -7.59 -22.22 -0.29
C ILE A 749 -8.13 -20.86 -0.77
N HIS A 750 -7.96 -20.56 -2.05
CA HIS A 750 -8.29 -19.28 -2.69
C HIS A 750 -7.69 -18.05 -2.00
N LEU A 751 -6.38 -18.10 -1.78
CA LEU A 751 -5.66 -17.05 -1.07
C LEU A 751 -5.78 -15.69 -1.78
N SER A 752 -6.40 -14.74 -1.10
CA SER A 752 -6.74 -13.42 -1.64
C SER A 752 -5.70 -12.36 -1.34
N TYR A 753 -5.09 -12.44 -0.16
CA TYR A 753 -4.08 -11.51 0.33
C TYR A 753 -3.10 -12.19 1.30
N LEU A 754 -1.91 -11.61 1.45
CA LEU A 754 -0.85 -12.10 2.34
C LEU A 754 -0.10 -10.90 2.93
N ASP A 755 0.36 -11.03 4.17
CA ASP A 755 1.22 -10.04 4.84
C ASP A 755 2.57 -9.95 4.12
N ASP A 756 3.09 -8.74 3.86
CA ASP A 756 4.39 -8.56 3.20
C ASP A 756 5.58 -8.31 4.13
N ASP A 757 5.35 -8.27 5.45
CA ASP A 757 6.35 -7.93 6.46
C ASP A 757 6.49 -9.00 7.59
N TYR A 758 5.54 -9.93 7.77
CA TYR A 758 5.51 -10.82 8.96
C TYR A 758 6.73 -11.77 9.10
N HIS A 759 7.24 -12.41 8.04
CA HIS A 759 8.49 -13.22 8.07
C HIS A 759 9.28 -13.15 6.74
N GLU A 760 10.28 -12.27 6.68
CA GLU A 760 11.13 -12.06 5.48
C GLU A 760 11.82 -13.34 5.00
N ASP A 761 12.22 -14.25 5.90
CA ASP A 761 12.93 -15.49 5.56
C ASP A 761 12.11 -16.44 4.67
N LEU A 762 10.77 -16.47 4.85
CA LEU A 762 9.89 -17.23 3.96
C LEU A 762 9.94 -16.67 2.53
N PHE A 763 10.01 -15.34 2.41
CA PHE A 763 10.06 -14.67 1.12
C PHE A 763 11.43 -14.85 0.45
N GLU A 764 12.52 -14.82 1.21
CA GLU A 764 13.85 -15.16 0.71
C GLU A 764 13.90 -16.62 0.20
N LEU A 765 13.30 -17.55 0.94
CA LEU A 765 13.17 -18.94 0.49
C LEU A 765 12.44 -19.04 -0.86
N TRP A 766 11.30 -18.34 -1.04
CA TRP A 766 10.58 -18.34 -2.32
C TRP A 766 11.34 -17.65 -3.45
N LYS A 767 12.18 -16.65 -3.17
CA LYS A 767 13.03 -15.99 -4.19
C LYS A 767 14.07 -16.94 -4.77
N GLU A 768 14.47 -17.99 -4.04
CA GLU A 768 15.45 -18.97 -4.53
C GLU A 768 14.95 -19.83 -5.69
N THR A 769 13.62 -19.97 -5.85
CA THR A 769 13.02 -20.53 -7.07
C THR A 769 13.05 -19.47 -8.16
N SER A 770 14.08 -19.53 -9.02
CA SER A 770 14.23 -18.60 -10.14
C SER A 770 13.25 -18.88 -11.28
N SER A 771 13.11 -17.94 -12.21
CA SER A 771 12.19 -18.05 -13.35
C SER A 771 12.39 -19.28 -14.23
N LYS A 772 13.62 -19.83 -14.29
CA LYS A 772 13.92 -21.09 -14.99
C LYS A 772 13.11 -22.28 -14.44
N TYR A 773 12.71 -22.22 -13.18
CA TYR A 773 11.96 -23.25 -12.48
C TYR A 773 10.47 -22.87 -12.31
N ILE A 774 10.03 -21.79 -12.96
CA ILE A 774 8.62 -21.47 -13.12
C ILE A 774 8.18 -21.96 -14.50
N TYR A 775 7.27 -22.92 -14.51
CA TYR A 775 6.91 -23.68 -15.71
C TYR A 775 5.66 -23.19 -16.45
N ASP A 776 5.11 -22.07 -16.00
CA ASP A 776 3.96 -21.42 -16.65
C ASP A 776 4.44 -20.50 -17.77
N ASN A 777 3.76 -20.56 -18.91
CA ASN A 777 4.14 -19.78 -20.07
C ASN A 777 4.01 -18.27 -19.80
N ASN A 778 4.98 -17.49 -20.27
CA ASN A 778 5.05 -16.03 -20.10
C ASN A 778 5.31 -15.54 -18.66
N TRP A 779 5.68 -16.43 -17.73
CA TRP A 779 6.06 -16.07 -16.36
C TRP A 779 7.58 -16.14 -16.18
N ASN A 780 8.26 -15.00 -16.26
CA ASN A 780 9.71 -14.86 -16.11
C ASN A 780 10.09 -14.12 -14.82
N VAL A 781 9.55 -14.56 -13.69
CA VAL A 781 9.77 -13.99 -12.36
C VAL A 781 10.28 -15.04 -11.37
N ASN A 782 10.70 -14.66 -10.17
CA ASN A 782 11.02 -15.63 -9.11
C ASN A 782 9.75 -16.09 -8.36
N GLY A 783 9.88 -17.09 -7.51
CA GLY A 783 8.75 -17.71 -6.80
C GLY A 783 7.95 -16.73 -5.93
N LEU A 784 8.61 -15.79 -5.25
CA LEU A 784 7.95 -14.76 -4.46
C LEU A 784 7.07 -13.85 -5.33
N ALA A 785 7.63 -13.33 -6.43
CA ALA A 785 6.90 -12.47 -7.35
C ALA A 785 5.77 -13.24 -8.04
N TYR A 786 5.97 -14.52 -8.34
CA TYR A 786 4.93 -15.39 -8.86
C TYR A 786 3.76 -15.52 -7.87
N ILE A 787 4.03 -15.86 -6.61
CA ILE A 787 2.99 -15.96 -5.57
C ILE A 787 2.28 -14.60 -5.41
N GLY A 788 3.03 -13.52 -5.25
CA GLY A 788 2.49 -12.18 -5.05
C GLY A 788 1.59 -11.73 -6.19
N ASN A 789 1.97 -12.00 -7.44
CA ASN A 789 1.18 -11.62 -8.60
C ASN A 789 -0.07 -12.48 -8.80
N HIS A 790 -0.17 -13.64 -8.14
CA HIS A 790 -1.34 -14.52 -8.16
C HIS A 790 -2.29 -14.31 -6.98
N LEU A 791 -1.91 -13.54 -5.95
CA LEU A 791 -2.78 -13.24 -4.82
C LEU A 791 -4.08 -12.58 -5.30
N GLY A 792 -5.21 -13.15 -4.87
CA GLY A 792 -6.53 -12.67 -5.26
C GLY A 792 -6.90 -12.99 -6.71
N TYR A 793 -7.69 -12.11 -7.34
CA TYR A 793 -8.00 -12.22 -8.75
C TYR A 793 -6.92 -11.56 -9.63
N ARG A 794 -6.63 -12.21 -10.76
CA ARG A 794 -5.80 -11.67 -11.84
C ARG A 794 -6.42 -12.04 -13.18
N TYR A 795 -7.07 -11.08 -13.83
CA TYR A 795 -7.71 -11.32 -15.11
C TYR A 795 -6.73 -11.17 -16.28
N VAL A 796 -6.83 -12.04 -17.27
CA VAL A 796 -6.04 -12.01 -18.50
C VAL A 796 -7.00 -12.09 -19.69
N LEU A 797 -6.89 -11.14 -20.63
CA LEU A 797 -7.58 -11.25 -21.92
C LEU A 797 -6.80 -12.24 -22.77
N ARG A 798 -7.45 -13.29 -23.26
CA ARG A 798 -6.80 -14.35 -24.03
C ARG A 798 -6.95 -14.17 -25.53
N LYS A 799 -8.14 -13.75 -25.99
CA LYS A 799 -8.44 -13.51 -27.41
C LYS A 799 -9.75 -12.77 -27.58
N SER A 800 -9.94 -12.22 -28.77
CA SER A 800 -11.24 -11.74 -29.25
C SER A 800 -11.50 -12.23 -30.68
N SER A 801 -12.76 -12.50 -31.04
CA SER A 801 -13.13 -12.94 -32.39
C SER A 801 -14.58 -12.61 -32.72
N LEU A 802 -14.88 -12.41 -34.01
CA LEU A 802 -16.23 -12.14 -34.50
C LEU A 802 -16.76 -13.35 -35.28
N ASN A 803 -17.96 -13.82 -34.93
CA ASN A 803 -18.71 -14.72 -35.78
C ASN A 803 -19.53 -13.90 -36.80
N ASN A 804 -19.07 -13.89 -38.05
CA ASN A 804 -19.68 -13.08 -39.12
C ASN A 804 -21.10 -13.54 -39.52
N SER A 805 -21.48 -14.78 -39.22
CA SER A 805 -22.82 -15.30 -39.59
C SER A 805 -23.93 -14.71 -38.73
N ASN A 806 -23.62 -14.34 -37.48
CA ASN A 806 -24.59 -13.81 -36.53
C ASN A 806 -24.15 -12.48 -35.88
N ASN A 807 -23.01 -11.92 -36.28
CA ASN A 807 -22.43 -10.69 -35.77
C ASN A 807 -22.20 -10.69 -34.24
N ILE A 808 -21.83 -11.85 -33.68
CA ILE A 808 -21.49 -11.99 -32.27
C ILE A 808 -19.98 -11.85 -32.08
N LEU A 809 -19.56 -10.80 -31.38
CA LEU A 809 -18.19 -10.63 -30.90
C LEU A 809 -18.02 -11.44 -29.62
N THR A 810 -17.00 -12.28 -29.56
CA THR A 810 -16.62 -13.08 -28.39
C THR A 810 -15.29 -12.61 -27.85
N ILE A 811 -15.20 -12.42 -26.55
CA ILE A 811 -13.98 -12.06 -25.82
C ILE A 811 -13.72 -13.15 -24.79
N THR A 812 -12.56 -13.80 -24.88
CA THR A 812 -12.17 -14.86 -23.95
C THR A 812 -11.34 -14.26 -22.83
N VAL A 813 -11.77 -14.49 -21.59
CA VAL A 813 -11.11 -14.02 -20.37
C VAL A 813 -10.76 -15.22 -19.50
N GLU A 814 -9.66 -15.11 -18.76
CA GLU A 814 -9.18 -16.10 -17.79
C GLU A 814 -8.86 -15.39 -16.48
N ASN A 815 -9.23 -15.99 -15.34
CA ASN A 815 -8.70 -15.56 -14.05
C ASN A 815 -7.57 -16.51 -13.66
N VAL A 816 -6.33 -16.01 -13.72
CA VAL A 816 -5.14 -16.78 -13.36
C VAL A 816 -4.78 -16.62 -11.89
N GLY A 817 -5.41 -15.69 -11.17
CA GLY A 817 -5.19 -15.52 -9.73
C GLY A 817 -5.75 -16.67 -8.89
N TYR A 818 -5.34 -16.75 -7.62
CA TYR A 818 -5.76 -17.78 -6.67
C TYR A 818 -7.24 -17.69 -6.28
N SER A 819 -7.84 -16.50 -6.31
CA SER A 819 -9.20 -16.26 -5.83
C SER A 819 -10.08 -15.57 -6.89
N PRO A 820 -11.42 -15.65 -6.74
CA PRO A 820 -12.31 -14.78 -7.50
C PRO A 820 -12.25 -13.36 -6.96
N ALA A 821 -12.77 -12.40 -7.73
CA ALA A 821 -13.16 -11.12 -7.15
C ALA A 821 -14.45 -11.32 -6.34
N TYR A 822 -14.53 -10.71 -5.17
CA TYR A 822 -15.73 -10.81 -4.31
C TYR A 822 -16.71 -9.65 -4.53
N LYS A 823 -16.28 -8.61 -5.25
CA LYS A 823 -17.12 -7.49 -5.71
C LYS A 823 -17.48 -7.66 -7.19
N LYS A 824 -18.71 -7.29 -7.54
CA LYS A 824 -19.19 -7.30 -8.92
C LYS A 824 -18.69 -6.06 -9.63
N PHE A 825 -18.08 -6.26 -10.80
CA PHE A 825 -17.58 -5.17 -11.64
C PHE A 825 -18.51 -4.96 -12.84
N ILE A 826 -18.51 -3.73 -13.33
CA ILE A 826 -19.20 -3.35 -14.57
C ILE A 826 -18.26 -3.66 -15.74
N THR A 827 -18.71 -4.52 -16.64
CA THR A 827 -17.97 -4.90 -17.84
C THR A 827 -18.61 -4.26 -19.07
N THR A 828 -17.83 -3.55 -19.87
CA THR A 828 -18.32 -2.75 -20.99
C THR A 828 -17.42 -2.95 -22.22
N LEU A 829 -18.06 -3.13 -23.37
CA LEU A 829 -17.44 -2.98 -24.69
C LEU A 829 -17.68 -1.56 -25.19
N ILE A 830 -16.64 -0.92 -25.70
CA ILE A 830 -16.71 0.46 -26.19
C ILE A 830 -16.25 0.49 -27.65
N LEU A 831 -17.12 0.97 -28.54
CA LEU A 831 -16.82 1.18 -29.95
C LEU A 831 -16.59 2.68 -30.20
N VAL A 832 -15.48 2.98 -30.86
CA VAL A 832 -14.94 4.34 -30.98
C VAL A 832 -14.69 4.60 -32.45
N SER A 833 -15.59 5.34 -33.09
CA SER A 833 -15.53 5.61 -34.54
C SER A 833 -14.30 6.44 -34.89
N SER A 834 -13.52 5.97 -35.87
CA SER A 834 -12.34 6.70 -36.34
C SER A 834 -12.67 7.91 -37.21
N SER A 835 -13.92 8.05 -37.68
CA SER A 835 -14.31 9.10 -38.65
C SER A 835 -14.99 10.31 -38.03
N ASN A 836 -15.79 10.10 -36.98
CA ASN A 836 -16.61 11.16 -36.37
C ASN A 836 -16.51 11.18 -34.83
N ASN A 837 -15.56 10.42 -34.28
CA ASN A 837 -15.34 10.25 -32.86
C ASN A 837 -16.55 9.78 -32.04
N GLN A 838 -17.59 9.23 -32.67
CA GLN A 838 -18.76 8.69 -32.00
C GLN A 838 -18.36 7.53 -31.08
N LYS A 839 -18.80 7.60 -29.81
CA LYS A 839 -18.61 6.55 -28.81
C LYS A 839 -19.91 5.77 -28.61
N ILE A 840 -19.84 4.45 -28.68
CA ILE A 840 -20.95 3.54 -28.40
C ILE A 840 -20.52 2.61 -27.28
N GLU A 841 -21.17 2.70 -26.12
CA GLU A 841 -20.92 1.82 -24.99
C GLU A 841 -21.98 0.71 -24.94
N ILE A 842 -21.52 -0.52 -24.71
CA ILE A 842 -22.34 -1.72 -24.64
C ILE A 842 -21.97 -2.46 -23.35
N ASN A 843 -22.90 -2.49 -22.39
CA ASN A 843 -22.70 -3.27 -21.18
C ASN A 843 -22.79 -4.76 -21.51
N ILE A 844 -21.87 -5.53 -20.96
CA ILE A 844 -21.85 -6.99 -21.06
C ILE A 844 -22.49 -7.52 -19.79
N ASP A 845 -23.61 -8.23 -19.93
CA ASP A 845 -24.25 -8.87 -18.78
C ASP A 845 -23.43 -10.08 -18.33
N THR A 846 -22.67 -9.89 -17.26
CA THR A 846 -21.80 -10.91 -16.67
C THR A 846 -21.63 -10.66 -15.17
N ASP A 847 -21.19 -11.69 -14.46
CA ASP A 847 -20.86 -11.62 -13.04
C ASP A 847 -19.46 -12.22 -12.84
N ASN A 848 -18.47 -11.35 -12.71
CA ASN A 848 -17.05 -11.70 -12.59
C ASN A 848 -16.72 -12.51 -11.33
N ARG A 849 -17.59 -12.46 -10.32
CA ARG A 849 -17.47 -13.26 -9.09
C ARG A 849 -17.72 -14.76 -9.35
N LYS A 850 -18.36 -15.09 -10.47
CA LYS A 850 -18.68 -16.47 -10.90
C LYS A 850 -17.80 -16.95 -12.04
N TRP A 851 -16.79 -16.17 -12.42
CA TRP A 851 -15.86 -16.60 -13.46
C TRP A 851 -15.02 -17.76 -12.94
N PRO A 852 -14.75 -18.76 -13.79
CA PRO A 852 -14.06 -19.95 -13.36
C PRO A 852 -12.58 -19.67 -13.05
N LEU A 853 -11.99 -20.51 -12.19
CA LEU A 853 -10.58 -20.48 -11.78
C LEU A 853 -9.82 -21.68 -12.39
N ASN A 854 -8.57 -21.88 -11.98
CA ASN A 854 -7.76 -23.06 -12.31
C ASN A 854 -7.61 -23.28 -13.82
N ASN A 855 -7.13 -22.25 -14.52
CA ASN A 855 -6.85 -22.26 -15.97
C ASN A 855 -8.09 -22.48 -16.86
N GLN A 856 -9.29 -22.30 -16.31
CA GLN A 856 -10.53 -22.31 -17.09
C GLN A 856 -10.84 -20.93 -17.64
N ARG A 857 -11.41 -20.90 -18.86
CA ARG A 857 -11.71 -19.67 -19.60
C ARG A 857 -13.21 -19.43 -19.70
N ILE A 858 -13.61 -18.17 -19.65
CA ILE A 858 -14.96 -17.73 -19.94
C ILE A 858 -15.01 -16.96 -21.26
N ASN A 859 -16.08 -17.16 -22.02
CA ASN A 859 -16.37 -16.42 -23.24
C ASN A 859 -17.48 -15.39 -22.97
N LEU A 860 -17.12 -14.12 -22.99
CA LEU A 860 -18.05 -13.00 -22.94
C LEU A 860 -18.52 -12.71 -24.37
N THR A 861 -19.83 -12.56 -24.58
CA THR A 861 -20.39 -12.38 -25.92
C THR A 861 -21.17 -11.07 -26.05
N VAL A 862 -21.06 -10.43 -27.22
CA VAL A 862 -21.74 -9.19 -27.55
C VAL A 862 -22.37 -9.31 -28.93
N ASN A 863 -23.70 -9.23 -29.01
CA ASN A 863 -24.42 -9.24 -30.28
C ASN A 863 -24.46 -7.82 -30.88
N LEU A 864 -23.64 -7.59 -31.91
CA LEU A 864 -23.51 -6.27 -32.53
C LEU A 864 -24.76 -5.84 -33.31
N ASN A 865 -25.68 -6.76 -33.62
CA ASN A 865 -26.96 -6.40 -34.22
C ASN A 865 -27.83 -5.55 -33.28
N ASN A 866 -27.57 -5.56 -31.97
CA ASN A 866 -28.31 -4.75 -31.00
C ASN A 866 -27.94 -3.26 -31.07
N VAL A 867 -26.79 -2.93 -31.66
CA VAL A 867 -26.33 -1.54 -31.85
C VAL A 867 -26.27 -1.14 -33.33
N SER A 868 -26.88 -1.94 -34.22
CA SER A 868 -26.82 -1.73 -35.67
C SER A 868 -27.28 -0.35 -36.11
N SER A 869 -28.28 0.22 -35.43
CA SER A 869 -28.82 1.56 -35.73
C SER A 869 -27.86 2.69 -35.36
N LYS A 870 -26.87 2.44 -34.51
CA LYS A 870 -25.87 3.42 -34.06
C LYS A 870 -24.58 3.36 -34.89
N LEU A 871 -24.37 2.28 -35.64
CA LEU A 871 -23.18 2.05 -36.45
C LEU A 871 -23.31 2.74 -37.81
N THR A 872 -22.39 3.65 -38.09
CA THR A 872 -22.16 4.23 -39.42
C THR A 872 -21.03 3.51 -40.16
N LYS A 873 -21.01 3.59 -41.49
CA LYS A 873 -19.94 3.04 -42.33
C LYS A 873 -18.59 3.63 -41.92
N GLY A 874 -17.59 2.77 -41.72
CA GLY A 874 -16.25 3.19 -41.28
C GLY A 874 -15.58 2.18 -40.36
N LYS A 875 -14.44 2.60 -39.77
CA LYS A 875 -13.68 1.82 -38.80
C LYS A 875 -14.01 2.28 -37.38
N TYR A 876 -14.06 1.33 -36.46
CA TYR A 876 -14.22 1.55 -35.03
C TYR A 876 -13.09 0.85 -34.29
N ASN A 877 -12.39 1.58 -33.43
CA ASN A 877 -11.56 0.96 -32.41
C ASN A 877 -12.47 0.31 -31.37
N VAL A 878 -12.17 -0.93 -31.01
CA VAL A 878 -12.95 -1.72 -30.05
C VAL A 878 -12.15 -1.81 -28.77
N PHE A 879 -12.73 -1.34 -27.66
CA PHE A 879 -12.12 -1.40 -26.35
C PHE A 879 -12.93 -2.28 -25.40
N PHE A 880 -12.24 -2.97 -24.51
CA PHE A 880 -12.79 -3.74 -23.41
C PHE A 880 -12.41 -3.09 -22.08
N LYS A 881 -13.40 -2.89 -21.22
CA LYS A 881 -13.24 -2.23 -19.93
C LYS A 881 -13.96 -3.02 -18.85
N MET A 882 -13.28 -3.23 -17.72
CA MET A 882 -13.92 -3.56 -16.46
C MET A 882 -13.70 -2.42 -15.47
N PHE A 883 -14.73 -2.14 -14.66
CA PHE A 883 -14.74 -1.01 -13.75
C PHE A 883 -15.41 -1.38 -12.45
N ASP A 884 -14.77 -1.01 -11.35
CA ASP A 884 -15.37 -1.09 -10.04
C ASP A 884 -16.03 0.23 -9.68
N ASN A 885 -17.36 0.20 -9.52
CA ASN A 885 -18.14 1.36 -9.11
C ASN A 885 -18.01 1.67 -7.62
N HIS A 886 -17.54 0.74 -6.78
CA HIS A 886 -17.37 0.94 -5.35
C HIS A 886 -16.16 1.83 -5.02
N VAL A 887 -15.05 1.67 -5.75
CA VAL A 887 -13.85 2.52 -5.60
C VAL A 887 -13.63 3.47 -6.78
N ASN A 888 -14.57 3.52 -7.74
CA ASN A 888 -14.50 4.37 -8.92
C ASN A 888 -13.19 4.17 -9.73
N ASN A 889 -12.73 2.91 -9.86
CA ASN A 889 -11.46 2.58 -10.51
C ASN A 889 -11.62 1.53 -11.63
N GLY A 890 -10.77 1.63 -12.65
CA GLY A 890 -10.67 0.64 -13.73
C GLY A 890 -9.85 -0.58 -13.31
N ILE A 891 -10.42 -1.76 -13.53
CA ILE A 891 -9.74 -3.04 -13.22
C ILE A 891 -8.66 -3.30 -14.26
N ARG A 892 -7.46 -3.67 -13.76
CA ARG A 892 -6.30 -3.99 -14.59
C ARG A 892 -6.26 -5.48 -14.92
N PHE A 893 -5.76 -5.75 -16.12
CA PHE A 893 -5.55 -7.08 -16.66
C PHE A 893 -4.06 -7.34 -16.79
N GLY A 894 -3.64 -8.57 -16.51
CA GLY A 894 -2.25 -9.02 -16.67
C GLY A 894 -1.91 -9.25 -18.13
N ILE A 895 -1.94 -8.21 -18.97
CA ILE A 895 -1.55 -8.24 -20.38
C ILE A 895 -0.63 -7.07 -20.71
N TYR A 896 0.22 -7.21 -21.72
CA TYR A 896 1.15 -6.16 -22.15
C TYR A 896 0.49 -5.00 -22.92
N ASN A 897 -0.77 -5.16 -23.35
CA ASN A 897 -1.50 -4.14 -24.08
C ASN A 897 -1.73 -2.89 -23.18
N ASP A 898 -1.60 -1.71 -23.78
CA ASP A 898 -1.80 -0.46 -23.06
C ASP A 898 -3.24 -0.26 -22.57
N TYR A 899 -3.35 0.32 -21.37
CA TYR A 899 -4.62 0.76 -20.81
C TYR A 899 -4.94 2.19 -21.20
N TYR A 900 -5.99 2.39 -21.99
CA TYR A 900 -6.40 3.70 -22.45
C TYR A 900 -7.32 4.37 -21.45
N TYR A 901 -6.74 5.29 -20.66
CA TYR A 901 -7.50 6.18 -19.80
C TYR A 901 -8.42 7.10 -20.57
N ASN A 902 -8.13 7.39 -21.85
CA ASN A 902 -9.00 8.15 -22.74
C ASN A 902 -9.19 7.47 -24.10
N CYS A 903 -10.40 7.53 -24.68
CA CYS A 903 -10.69 7.03 -26.04
C CYS A 903 -10.01 7.86 -27.13
N TYR A 904 -9.79 9.14 -26.83
CA TYR A 904 -9.17 10.16 -27.68
C TYR A 904 -8.31 11.06 -26.78
N GLU A 905 -7.45 11.90 -27.37
CA GLU A 905 -6.62 12.87 -26.64
C GLU A 905 -7.42 13.81 -25.72
N ARG A 906 -8.73 13.94 -25.92
CA ARG A 906 -9.64 14.71 -25.05
C ARG A 906 -10.93 13.94 -24.76
N SER A 907 -10.94 13.26 -23.61
CA SER A 907 -12.09 12.75 -22.83
C SER A 907 -12.64 11.32 -23.08
N GLY A 908 -13.16 10.72 -21.98
CA GLY A 908 -13.89 9.44 -21.93
C GLY A 908 -13.03 8.21 -21.65
N PHE A 909 -13.28 7.44 -20.57
CA PHE A 909 -12.43 6.30 -20.14
C PHE A 909 -12.75 5.01 -20.92
N CYS A 910 -11.74 4.30 -21.44
CA CYS A 910 -11.96 3.33 -22.53
C CYS A 910 -11.40 1.92 -22.31
N GLY A 911 -10.29 1.75 -21.60
CA GLY A 911 -9.77 0.44 -21.23
C GLY A 911 -8.79 -0.13 -22.25
N TYR A 912 -8.77 -1.45 -22.41
CA TYR A 912 -7.83 -2.13 -23.30
C TYR A 912 -8.38 -2.18 -24.72
N LYS A 913 -7.61 -1.73 -25.72
CA LYS A 913 -7.99 -1.91 -27.11
C LYS A 913 -7.86 -3.39 -27.47
N ILE A 914 -8.93 -3.98 -28.01
CA ILE A 914 -8.98 -5.42 -28.34
C ILE A 914 -9.03 -5.74 -29.84
N GLY A 915 -9.21 -4.72 -30.69
CA GLY A 915 -9.24 -4.88 -32.13
C GLY A 915 -9.90 -3.71 -32.85
N ILE A 916 -10.17 -3.92 -34.14
CA ILE A 916 -10.80 -2.95 -35.04
C ILE A 916 -12.00 -3.60 -35.73
N LEU A 917 -13.16 -2.97 -35.60
CA LEU A 917 -14.38 -3.33 -36.30
C LEU A 917 -14.54 -2.45 -37.54
N THR A 918 -14.78 -3.04 -38.71
CA THR A 918 -15.02 -2.34 -39.98
C THR A 918 -16.45 -2.58 -40.44
N VAL A 919 -17.23 -1.51 -40.55
CA VAL A 919 -18.62 -1.52 -41.06
C VAL A 919 -18.61 -1.07 -42.53
N LYS A 920 -19.10 -1.91 -43.44
CA LYS A 920 -19.02 -1.70 -44.90
C LYS A 920 -20.20 -0.94 -45.50
#